data_AF-A0AAN8MRA3-F1
#
_entry.id   AF-A0AAN8MRA3-F1
#
_cell.length_a   1.000
_cell.length_b   1.000
_cell.length_c   1.000
_cell.angle_alpha   90.00
_cell.angle_beta   90.00
_cell.angle_gamma   90.00
#
_symmetry.space_group_name_H-M   'P 1'
#
loop_
_entity.id
_entity.type
_entity.pdbx_description
1 polymer ?
#
loop_
_entity_poly.entity_id
_entity_poly.type
_entity_poly.pdbx_seq_one_letter_code
_entity_poly.pdbx_strand_id
1 'polypeptide(L)'
;MMEWMLHVAILPLTTFTIIFAIITVTARKVFRVSLREVYPNYHDKNQLLDPSDDQGVSTPDLERYLKHEIEDAGARPSQAEAACDFKTDDQLQFHKELYFKLQNLEQYPEILPQARDELISLLSETLERASQLSGGILSLRTYSREELLEFSRKEHNNVMEKWEQYLSRRRTGSPRELFATREEAKRWLVQSAPVKYVDGAWLGHIHKITTPFALRRITKNAWQVLSEELGDGDVEKNHVYIYRRLIESICPDLPAGDSIDFIHPRHNLHLSEPGPWKAAVAQLLISLFPHEFLPEILGFNMHFEAVTLETLQAAKELKELKIDPYYFILHVSIDNADSGHAAMAVETVIEYIESIRAKEGYAAAQEAWVRVQAGYVLSNGLPTAPTGATTNKSASQRRPFSDLEREVIRIFRTKADVSQKIHCGSSLKLGGRAIHEWLESSVLASEENQVKFLDVLSNTKPWVYKGESKRSRFIKELSWGGKMFGSFTRIEVVTVERWIDSLGSGDLKFYWRFINKEEVLSEEIVRNRDICSHHPVFETVSITDHLEGISDIEYFPMSLTIDNAAEPDHTRLLPLWFTHPCLLEHLVCTPAKTTTITSCAALRFLRVQSGFDREDIVVAGMDEFRRSTVDLVELGLEMMRTSGFSEPECLRDVLKTWNSEFALLMLHLCKRPLEYESLLMGMAMAFVDLHDMMAKSSALLTVASRRSLADIAMRERENLDICFQELRDDKARLADFCRGYSRGRAEIEKCFPREVTVG
;
A
#
# COMPACT_ATOMS: atom_id res chain seq x y z
N MET A 1 44.10 33.09 27.23
CA MET A 1 43.90 34.36 27.96
C MET A 1 43.74 35.42 26.87
N MET A 2 42.65 36.19 26.90
CA MET A 2 41.90 36.80 25.77
C MET A 2 40.97 35.82 25.02
N GLU A 3 39.82 36.17 24.45
CA GLU A 3 38.83 37.27 24.55
C GLU A 3 37.76 36.96 23.44
N TRP A 4 36.53 37.51 23.53
CA TRP A 4 35.48 37.68 22.49
C TRP A 4 34.36 36.64 22.21
N MET A 5 33.13 37.16 22.42
CA MET A 5 31.86 37.01 21.68
C MET A 5 31.08 35.68 21.71
N LEU A 6 29.84 35.71 22.23
CA LEU A 6 28.66 36.02 21.40
C LEU A 6 27.43 36.28 22.29
N HIS A 7 26.91 37.52 22.25
CA HIS A 7 25.58 37.85 22.73
C HIS A 7 24.54 37.34 21.73
N VAL A 8 23.63 36.50 22.22
CA VAL A 8 22.42 36.03 21.55
C VAL A 8 21.49 37.21 21.29
N ALA A 9 21.21 37.50 20.02
CA ALA A 9 20.17 38.44 19.63
C ALA A 9 18.79 37.80 19.84
N ILE A 10 18.07 38.27 20.86
CA ILE A 10 16.66 37.97 21.09
C ILE A 10 15.86 38.69 20.00
N LEU A 11 15.32 37.93 19.04
CA LEU A 11 14.31 38.45 18.11
C LEU A 11 13.03 38.79 18.89
N PRO A 12 12.43 39.98 18.72
CA PRO A 12 11.25 40.36 19.47
C PRO A 12 10.01 39.62 18.94
N LEU A 13 9.17 39.17 19.89
CA LEU A 13 7.90 38.47 19.71
C LEU A 13 6.99 39.07 18.61
N THR A 14 7.15 40.37 18.34
CA THR A 14 6.43 41.14 17.31
C THR A 14 6.70 40.66 15.89
N THR A 15 7.89 40.17 15.56
CA THR A 15 8.22 39.66 14.21
C THR A 15 7.46 38.36 13.93
N PHE A 16 7.31 37.50 14.94
CA PHE A 16 6.54 36.25 14.86
C PHE A 16 5.04 36.53 14.67
N THR A 17 4.49 37.50 15.40
CA THR A 17 3.08 37.90 15.26
C THR A 17 2.77 38.51 13.90
N ILE A 18 3.69 39.30 13.34
CA ILE A 18 3.52 39.91 12.01
C ILE A 18 3.59 38.85 10.91
N ILE A 19 4.50 37.89 10.99
CA ILE A 19 4.58 36.77 10.04
C ILE A 19 3.31 35.92 10.11
N PHE A 20 2.83 35.57 11.31
CA PHE A 20 1.57 34.83 11.46
C PHE A 20 0.35 35.63 10.98
N ALA A 21 0.30 36.94 11.21
CA ALA A 21 -0.77 37.80 10.70
C ALA A 21 -0.76 37.89 9.16
N ILE A 22 0.43 37.99 8.54
CA ILE A 22 0.59 37.99 7.08
C ILE A 22 0.20 36.62 6.51
N ILE A 23 0.64 35.51 7.12
CA ILE A 23 0.24 34.15 6.72
C ILE A 23 -1.28 33.99 6.87
N THR A 24 -1.87 34.43 7.96
CA THR A 24 -3.32 34.30 8.21
C THR A 24 -4.15 35.16 7.24
N VAL A 25 -3.70 36.37 6.91
CA VAL A 25 -4.39 37.26 5.96
C VAL A 25 -4.22 36.76 4.52
N THR A 26 -3.04 36.25 4.16
CA THR A 26 -2.77 35.73 2.80
C THR A 26 -3.43 34.37 2.60
N ALA A 27 -3.38 33.49 3.60
CA ALA A 27 -4.12 32.23 3.61
C ALA A 27 -5.63 32.47 3.59
N ARG A 28 -6.19 33.39 4.40
CA ARG A 28 -7.64 33.72 4.32
C ARG A 28 -8.06 34.27 2.96
N LYS A 29 -7.22 35.05 2.28
CA LYS A 29 -7.54 35.63 0.97
C LYS A 29 -7.42 34.61 -0.18
N VAL A 30 -6.44 33.71 -0.10
CA VAL A 30 -6.23 32.62 -1.07
C VAL A 30 -7.25 31.49 -0.87
N PHE A 31 -7.52 31.08 0.37
CA PHE A 31 -8.47 30.00 0.67
C PHE A 31 -9.94 30.43 0.53
N ARG A 32 -10.37 31.65 0.91
CA ARG A 32 -11.77 32.07 0.71
C ARG A 32 -12.15 32.29 -0.76
N VAL A 33 -11.20 32.72 -1.60
CA VAL A 33 -11.46 32.88 -3.04
C VAL A 33 -11.42 31.51 -3.74
N SER A 34 -10.50 30.62 -3.34
CA SER A 34 -10.37 29.28 -3.94
C SER A 34 -11.49 28.31 -3.56
N LEU A 35 -11.95 28.30 -2.31
CA LEU A 35 -13.00 27.34 -1.88
C LEU A 35 -14.38 27.69 -2.46
N ARG A 36 -14.68 28.99 -2.61
CA ARG A 36 -16.01 29.45 -3.08
C ARG A 36 -16.17 29.40 -4.60
N GLU A 37 -15.07 29.41 -5.35
CA GLU A 37 -15.06 29.27 -6.82
C GLU A 37 -14.91 27.81 -7.28
N VAL A 38 -14.38 26.91 -6.44
CA VAL A 38 -14.21 25.48 -6.76
C VAL A 38 -15.34 24.61 -6.17
N TYR A 39 -15.94 25.01 -5.05
CA TYR A 39 -17.03 24.26 -4.40
C TYR A 39 -18.22 25.17 -4.04
N PRO A 40 -19.18 25.39 -4.95
CA PRO A 40 -20.39 26.17 -4.66
C PRO A 40 -21.33 25.49 -3.65
N ASN A 41 -21.23 24.17 -3.48
CA ASN A 41 -22.16 23.33 -2.72
C ASN A 41 -21.50 22.66 -1.50
N TYR A 42 -20.75 23.43 -0.69
CA TYR A 42 -20.25 22.94 0.61
C TYR A 42 -21.39 22.68 1.63
N HIS A 43 -22.63 23.05 1.28
CA HIS A 43 -23.85 22.56 1.90
C HIS A 43 -24.85 22.24 0.78
N ASP A 44 -25.58 21.13 0.92
CA ASP A 44 -26.56 20.54 -0.02
C ASP A 44 -26.00 19.77 -1.23
N LYS A 45 -25.91 18.43 -1.11
CA LYS A 45 -26.88 17.47 -1.71
C LYS A 45 -26.42 16.02 -1.55
N ASN A 46 -27.28 15.19 -0.95
CA ASN A 46 -27.35 13.75 -1.19
C ASN A 46 -27.96 13.52 -2.57
N GLN A 47 -27.27 12.84 -3.48
CA GLN A 47 -27.92 12.16 -4.61
C GLN A 47 -27.21 10.83 -4.87
N LEU A 48 -28.06 9.79 -4.87
CA LEU A 48 -27.76 8.36 -4.91
C LEU A 48 -27.06 7.95 -6.21
N LEU A 49 -26.07 7.06 -6.08
CA LEU A 49 -25.57 6.22 -7.17
C LEU A 49 -26.22 4.84 -7.03
N ASP A 50 -26.75 4.34 -8.13
CA ASP A 50 -27.52 3.08 -8.26
C ASP A 50 -26.57 1.88 -8.35
N PRO A 51 -26.64 0.89 -7.45
CA PRO A 51 -25.79 -0.29 -7.47
C PRO A 51 -26.53 -1.46 -8.12
N SER A 52 -26.40 -1.61 -9.43
CA SER A 52 -26.79 -2.85 -10.11
C SER A 52 -25.89 -3.13 -11.29
N ASP A 53 -24.76 -3.79 -11.02
CA ASP A 53 -24.20 -4.85 -11.87
C ASP A 53 -22.92 -5.36 -11.20
N ASP A 54 -23.08 -6.37 -10.34
CA ASP A 54 -21.98 -7.20 -9.88
C ASP A 54 -22.45 -8.67 -9.96
N GLN A 55 -22.12 -9.33 -11.08
CA GLN A 55 -22.24 -10.77 -11.20
C GLN A 55 -20.83 -11.35 -11.26
N GLY A 56 -20.48 -12.13 -10.24
CA GLY A 56 -19.20 -12.80 -10.10
C GLY A 56 -18.89 -13.72 -11.29
N VAL A 57 -17.71 -13.55 -11.87
CA VAL A 57 -17.20 -14.33 -13.00
C VAL A 57 -16.20 -15.36 -12.49
N SER A 58 -16.36 -16.62 -12.89
CA SER A 58 -15.50 -17.74 -12.47
C SER A 58 -14.15 -17.77 -13.23
N THR A 59 -13.14 -18.45 -12.70
CA THR A 59 -11.78 -18.57 -13.29
C THR A 59 -11.75 -19.06 -14.75
N PRO A 60 -12.55 -20.06 -15.18
CA PRO A 60 -12.65 -20.46 -16.59
C PRO A 60 -13.30 -19.39 -17.49
N ASP A 61 -14.16 -18.55 -16.92
CA ASP A 61 -14.83 -17.47 -17.64
C ASP A 61 -13.92 -16.26 -17.82
N LEU A 62 -12.95 -16.02 -16.92
CA LEU A 62 -11.94 -14.97 -17.06
C LEU A 62 -11.00 -15.22 -18.25
N GLU A 63 -10.43 -16.44 -18.34
CA GLU A 63 -9.61 -16.83 -19.50
C GLU A 63 -10.43 -16.84 -20.79
N ARG A 64 -11.71 -17.21 -20.71
CA ARG A 64 -12.62 -17.22 -21.87
C ARG A 64 -13.03 -15.81 -22.29
N TYR A 65 -13.32 -14.90 -21.36
CA TYR A 65 -13.70 -13.51 -21.61
C TYR A 65 -12.54 -12.73 -22.25
N LEU A 66 -11.34 -12.84 -21.68
CA LEU A 66 -10.13 -12.22 -22.24
C LEU A 66 -9.80 -12.80 -23.63
N LYS A 67 -10.01 -14.10 -23.86
CA LYS A 67 -9.67 -14.76 -25.14
C LYS A 67 -10.71 -14.51 -26.24
N HIS A 68 -12.00 -14.43 -25.91
CA HIS A 68 -13.08 -14.31 -26.90
C HIS A 68 -13.23 -12.88 -27.46
N GLU A 69 -12.83 -11.84 -26.72
CA GLU A 69 -12.86 -10.45 -27.22
C GLU A 69 -11.54 -9.99 -27.87
N ILE A 70 -10.40 -10.63 -27.55
CA ILE A 70 -9.16 -10.47 -28.35
C ILE A 70 -9.38 -10.93 -29.80
N GLU A 71 -10.25 -11.92 -30.02
CA GLU A 71 -10.63 -12.39 -31.36
C GLU A 71 -11.59 -11.42 -32.07
N ASP A 72 -12.48 -10.73 -31.35
CA ASP A 72 -13.48 -9.82 -31.93
C ASP A 72 -12.92 -8.39 -32.19
N ALA A 73 -11.93 -7.94 -31.40
CA ALA A 73 -11.13 -6.75 -31.69
C ALA A 73 -10.14 -6.96 -32.87
N GLY A 74 -10.01 -8.19 -33.36
CA GLY A 74 -9.08 -8.62 -34.41
C GLY A 74 -9.53 -8.39 -35.85
N ALA A 75 -10.55 -7.56 -36.12
CA ALA A 75 -10.99 -7.27 -37.49
C ALA A 75 -10.05 -6.27 -38.23
N ARG A 76 -8.90 -6.82 -38.66
CA ARG A 76 -7.88 -6.38 -39.65
C ARG A 76 -7.10 -5.09 -39.37
N PRO A 77 -5.78 -5.26 -39.17
CA PRO A 77 -4.81 -4.79 -40.16
C PRO A 77 -4.01 -5.93 -40.80
N SER A 78 -3.35 -5.64 -41.92
CA SER A 78 -2.60 -6.58 -42.77
C SER A 78 -1.56 -7.42 -42.02
N GLN A 79 -1.53 -8.72 -42.34
CA GLN A 79 -0.63 -9.73 -41.81
C GLN A 79 0.86 -9.42 -42.07
N ALA A 80 1.50 -8.65 -41.19
CA ALA A 80 2.96 -8.56 -41.10
C ALA A 80 3.52 -8.14 -39.72
N GLU A 81 2.69 -7.73 -38.75
CA GLU A 81 3.19 -7.12 -37.49
C GLU A 81 2.93 -7.93 -36.20
N ALA A 82 2.18 -9.03 -36.26
CA ALA A 82 1.57 -9.64 -35.08
C ALA A 82 2.51 -10.39 -34.10
N ALA A 83 3.79 -10.64 -34.40
CA ALA A 83 4.58 -11.61 -33.61
C ALA A 83 5.50 -11.01 -32.53
N CYS A 84 5.54 -9.69 -32.35
CA CYS A 84 6.58 -9.04 -31.53
C CYS A 84 6.11 -8.23 -30.31
N ASP A 85 4.80 -8.00 -30.17
CA ASP A 85 4.23 -7.28 -29.00
C ASP A 85 4.17 -8.15 -27.74
N PHE A 86 4.11 -9.47 -27.91
CA PHE A 86 3.71 -10.41 -26.87
C PHE A 86 4.45 -10.28 -25.51
N LYS A 87 5.76 -10.03 -25.41
CA LYS A 87 6.47 -10.13 -24.10
C LYS A 87 6.49 -8.89 -23.20
N THR A 88 6.26 -7.68 -23.70
CA THR A 88 6.12 -6.47 -22.85
C THR A 88 4.68 -6.38 -22.36
N ASP A 89 3.79 -6.79 -23.25
CA ASP A 89 2.42 -7.12 -22.96
C ASP A 89 2.37 -8.21 -21.87
N ASP A 90 3.14 -9.30 -21.96
CA ASP A 90 3.10 -10.39 -20.94
C ASP A 90 3.40 -9.94 -19.50
N GLN A 91 4.43 -9.10 -19.26
CA GLN A 91 4.75 -8.65 -17.89
C GLN A 91 3.77 -7.59 -17.38
N LEU A 92 3.37 -6.65 -18.25
CA LEU A 92 2.35 -5.66 -17.92
C LEU A 92 1.02 -6.36 -17.61
N GLN A 93 0.64 -7.32 -18.43
CA GLN A 93 -0.57 -8.13 -18.28
C GLN A 93 -0.51 -8.97 -17.01
N PHE A 94 0.64 -9.59 -16.70
CA PHE A 94 0.87 -10.26 -15.42
C PHE A 94 0.64 -9.33 -14.22
N HIS A 95 1.21 -8.12 -14.23
CA HIS A 95 1.01 -7.15 -13.14
C HIS A 95 -0.43 -6.66 -13.06
N LYS A 96 -1.11 -6.47 -14.20
CA LYS A 96 -2.55 -6.13 -14.25
C LYS A 96 -3.41 -7.22 -13.63
N GLU A 97 -3.22 -8.48 -14.03
CA GLU A 97 -3.95 -9.62 -13.49
C GLU A 97 -3.69 -9.80 -11.99
N LEU A 98 -2.42 -9.72 -11.57
CA LEU A 98 -2.06 -9.84 -10.16
C LEU A 98 -2.65 -8.68 -9.34
N TYR A 99 -2.63 -7.45 -9.85
CA TYR A 99 -3.26 -6.29 -9.22
C TYR A 99 -4.76 -6.50 -8.97
N PHE A 100 -5.50 -6.97 -9.98
CA PHE A 100 -6.93 -7.27 -9.82
C PHE A 100 -7.18 -8.39 -8.80
N LYS A 101 -6.43 -9.50 -8.90
CA LYS A 101 -6.62 -10.66 -8.02
C LYS A 101 -6.26 -10.35 -6.57
N LEU A 102 -5.23 -9.54 -6.31
CA LEU A 102 -4.84 -9.11 -4.96
C LEU A 102 -5.93 -8.26 -4.28
N GLN A 103 -6.62 -7.40 -5.03
CA GLN A 103 -7.77 -6.64 -4.52
C GLN A 103 -9.03 -7.50 -4.32
N ASN A 104 -9.07 -8.70 -4.89
CA ASN A 104 -10.19 -9.64 -4.87
C ASN A 104 -9.79 -11.00 -4.29
N LEU A 105 -8.90 -10.99 -3.29
CA LEU A 105 -8.21 -12.19 -2.79
C LEU A 105 -9.15 -13.28 -2.26
N GLU A 106 -10.34 -12.91 -1.75
CA GLU A 106 -11.37 -13.88 -1.35
C GLU A 106 -11.76 -14.85 -2.47
N GLN A 107 -11.77 -14.36 -3.72
CA GLN A 107 -12.12 -15.13 -4.91
C GLN A 107 -10.91 -15.84 -5.52
N TYR A 108 -9.69 -15.39 -5.21
CA TYR A 108 -8.44 -15.88 -5.79
C TYR A 108 -7.39 -16.28 -4.72
N PRO A 109 -7.72 -17.09 -3.70
CA PRO A 109 -6.76 -17.46 -2.66
C PRO A 109 -5.59 -18.32 -3.20
N GLU A 110 -5.72 -18.91 -4.39
CA GLU A 110 -4.68 -19.71 -5.03
C GLU A 110 -3.46 -18.90 -5.48
N ILE A 111 -3.57 -17.57 -5.62
CA ILE A 111 -2.43 -16.73 -6.03
C ILE A 111 -1.42 -16.46 -4.90
N LEU A 112 -1.67 -16.92 -3.67
CA LEU A 112 -0.84 -16.60 -2.52
C LEU A 112 0.64 -17.01 -2.66
N PRO A 113 0.99 -18.20 -3.20
CA PRO A 113 2.39 -18.52 -3.44
C PRO A 113 3.02 -17.57 -4.46
N GLN A 114 2.32 -17.29 -5.57
CA GLN A 114 2.78 -16.37 -6.62
C GLN A 114 2.94 -14.93 -6.10
N ALA A 115 2.04 -14.48 -5.24
CA ALA A 115 2.09 -13.17 -4.60
C ALA A 115 3.35 -13.04 -3.72
N ARG A 116 3.66 -14.06 -2.91
CA ARG A 116 4.86 -14.07 -2.08
C ARG A 116 6.14 -14.11 -2.94
N ASP A 117 6.16 -14.93 -3.99
CA ASP A 117 7.29 -15.01 -4.91
C ASP A 117 7.55 -13.67 -5.62
N GLU A 118 6.49 -12.99 -6.07
CA GLU A 118 6.62 -11.67 -6.70
C GLU A 118 7.14 -10.63 -5.68
N LEU A 119 6.68 -10.63 -4.44
CA LEU A 119 7.21 -9.73 -3.40
C LEU A 119 8.72 -9.92 -3.19
N ILE A 120 9.17 -11.18 -3.06
CA ILE A 120 10.59 -11.50 -2.88
C ILE A 120 11.41 -11.13 -4.12
N SER A 121 10.85 -11.33 -5.31
CA SER A 121 11.44 -10.91 -6.59
C SER A 121 11.65 -9.40 -6.63
N LEU A 122 10.62 -8.62 -6.26
CA LEU A 122 10.69 -7.16 -6.21
C LEU A 122 11.69 -6.65 -5.17
N LEU A 123 11.73 -7.26 -3.98
CA LEU A 123 12.73 -6.98 -2.95
C LEU A 123 14.15 -7.24 -3.47
N SER A 124 14.37 -8.40 -4.09
CA SER A 124 15.67 -8.78 -4.63
C SER A 124 16.12 -7.82 -5.74
N GLU A 125 15.22 -7.50 -6.66
CA GLU A 125 15.49 -6.60 -7.78
C GLU A 125 15.86 -5.18 -7.31
N THR A 126 15.10 -4.63 -6.36
CA THR A 126 15.33 -3.27 -5.85
C THR A 126 16.59 -3.20 -4.98
N LEU A 127 16.83 -4.20 -4.13
CA LEU A 127 18.04 -4.32 -3.33
C LEU A 127 19.31 -4.49 -4.17
N GLU A 128 19.27 -5.32 -5.22
CA GLU A 128 20.42 -5.53 -6.10
C GLU A 128 20.82 -4.22 -6.78
N ARG A 129 19.83 -3.46 -7.27
CA ARG A 129 20.07 -2.11 -7.82
C ARG A 129 20.64 -1.16 -6.77
N ALA A 130 20.00 -1.07 -5.61
CA ALA A 130 20.41 -0.12 -4.57
C ALA A 130 21.82 -0.43 -4.03
N SER A 131 22.19 -1.70 -3.93
CA SER A 131 23.52 -2.14 -3.46
C SER A 131 24.65 -1.74 -4.40
N GLN A 132 24.35 -1.42 -5.67
CA GLN A 132 25.32 -0.93 -6.65
C GLN A 132 25.50 0.59 -6.61
N LEU A 133 24.63 1.30 -5.88
CA LEU A 133 24.66 2.76 -5.74
C LEU A 133 25.39 3.15 -4.46
N SER A 134 26.14 4.26 -4.51
CA SER A 134 26.75 4.83 -3.31
C SER A 134 25.76 5.78 -2.62
N GLY A 135 25.16 5.36 -1.50
CA GLY A 135 24.34 6.23 -0.65
C GLY A 135 23.01 5.62 -0.22
N GLY A 136 22.05 6.48 0.15
CA GLY A 136 20.72 6.09 0.61
C GLY A 136 20.72 5.39 1.98
N ILE A 137 19.60 4.75 2.31
CA ILE A 137 19.41 4.10 3.62
C ILE A 137 20.46 3.00 3.88
N LEU A 138 20.95 2.32 2.84
CA LEU A 138 21.96 1.26 2.94
C LEU A 138 23.33 1.76 3.43
N SER A 139 23.56 3.08 3.43
CA SER A 139 24.75 3.67 4.04
C SER A 139 24.76 3.55 5.57
N LEU A 140 23.58 3.45 6.20
CA LEU A 140 23.42 3.23 7.63
C LEU A 140 23.59 1.74 7.97
N ARG A 141 24.83 1.26 7.99
CA ARG A 141 25.14 -0.17 8.18
C ARG A 141 24.62 -0.75 9.50
N THR A 142 24.58 0.08 10.54
CA THR A 142 24.09 -0.28 11.87
C THR A 142 23.02 0.68 12.30
N TYR A 143 22.05 0.20 13.08
CA TYR A 143 21.03 1.06 13.63
C TYR A 143 21.61 2.04 14.66
N SER A 144 21.32 3.33 14.48
CA SER A 144 21.38 4.37 15.51
C SER A 144 20.18 5.29 15.34
N ARG A 145 19.56 5.65 16.47
CA ARG A 145 18.44 6.60 16.53
C ARG A 145 18.85 7.94 15.94
N GLU A 146 20.01 8.45 16.35
CA GLU A 146 20.54 9.74 15.93
C GLU A 146 20.89 9.74 14.44
N GLU A 147 21.53 8.68 13.94
CA GLU A 147 21.90 8.57 12.52
C GLU A 147 20.66 8.45 11.61
N LEU A 148 19.62 7.73 12.04
CA LEU A 148 18.36 7.62 11.30
C LEU A 148 17.61 8.95 11.23
N LEU A 149 17.49 9.67 12.36
CA LEU A 149 16.87 10.99 12.39
C LEU A 149 17.63 12.00 11.52
N GLU A 150 18.96 11.95 11.55
CA GLU A 150 19.79 12.81 10.71
C GLU A 150 19.69 12.45 9.22
N PHE A 151 19.59 11.16 8.90
CA PHE A 151 19.33 10.70 7.53
C PHE A 151 17.99 11.23 7.01
N SER A 152 16.90 11.05 7.77
CA SER A 152 15.57 11.55 7.38
C SER A 152 15.56 13.07 7.15
N ARG A 153 16.19 13.83 8.06
CA ARG A 153 16.35 15.29 7.92
C ARG A 153 17.11 15.67 6.65
N LYS A 154 18.19 14.96 6.32
CA LYS A 154 19.00 15.21 5.11
C LYS A 154 18.22 14.93 3.83
N GLU A 155 17.47 13.83 3.77
CA GLU A 155 16.63 13.51 2.62
C GLU A 155 15.54 14.57 2.41
N HIS A 156 14.86 14.99 3.49
CA HIS A 156 13.89 16.08 3.44
C HIS A 156 14.51 17.39 2.92
N ASN A 157 15.65 17.80 3.50
CA ASN A 157 16.34 19.03 3.09
C ASN A 157 16.77 18.99 1.62
N ASN A 158 17.25 17.83 1.14
CA ASN A 158 17.62 17.64 -0.26
C ASN A 158 16.42 17.85 -1.21
N VAL A 159 15.23 17.35 -0.86
CA VAL A 159 14.00 17.61 -1.62
C VAL A 159 13.66 19.10 -1.61
N MET A 160 13.74 19.75 -0.45
CA MET A 160 13.43 21.19 -0.32
C MET A 160 14.42 22.08 -1.09
N GLU A 161 15.71 21.74 -1.11
CA GLU A 161 16.73 22.42 -1.92
C GLU A 161 16.43 22.28 -3.42
N LYS A 162 16.11 21.07 -3.88
CA LYS A 162 15.70 20.84 -5.28
C LYS A 162 14.44 21.61 -5.65
N TRP A 163 13.47 21.68 -4.73
CA TRP A 163 12.26 22.47 -4.90
C TRP A 163 12.56 23.97 -5.02
N GLU A 164 13.43 24.50 -4.16
CA GLU A 164 13.87 25.90 -4.24
C GLU A 164 14.57 26.19 -5.57
N GLN A 165 15.45 25.30 -6.02
CA GLN A 165 16.13 25.41 -7.32
C GLN A 165 15.12 25.40 -8.47
N TYR A 166 14.14 24.50 -8.45
CA TYR A 166 13.04 24.46 -9.40
C TYR A 166 12.27 25.79 -9.41
N LEU A 167 11.86 26.31 -8.25
CA LEU A 167 11.17 27.60 -8.17
C LEU A 167 12.02 28.76 -8.69
N SER A 168 13.33 28.74 -8.45
CA SER A 168 14.26 29.73 -8.98
C SER A 168 14.27 29.73 -10.50
N ARG A 169 14.36 28.55 -11.14
CA ARG A 169 14.26 28.40 -12.60
C ARG A 169 12.91 28.87 -13.14
N ARG A 170 11.80 28.55 -12.46
CA ARG A 170 10.46 29.02 -12.84
C ARG A 170 10.33 30.55 -12.76
N ARG A 171 10.93 31.19 -11.75
CA ARG A 171 10.94 32.67 -11.60
C ARG A 171 11.71 33.38 -12.71
N THR A 172 12.74 32.75 -13.27
CA THR A 172 13.51 33.31 -14.40
C THR A 172 12.91 33.01 -15.78
N GLY A 173 11.68 32.46 -15.83
CA GLY A 173 10.94 32.22 -17.07
C GLY A 173 11.10 30.82 -17.65
N SER A 174 11.70 29.86 -16.92
CA SER A 174 11.76 28.47 -17.37
C SER A 174 10.35 27.87 -17.46
N PRO A 175 10.07 27.00 -18.46
CA PRO A 175 8.79 26.33 -18.58
C PRO A 175 8.55 25.37 -17.40
N ARG A 176 7.34 24.82 -17.36
CA ARG A 176 7.01 23.65 -16.53
C ARG A 176 7.99 22.49 -16.80
N GLU A 177 8.35 21.74 -15.77
CA GLU A 177 9.31 20.63 -15.85
C GLU A 177 8.65 19.27 -15.75
N LEU A 178 7.41 19.17 -15.24
CA LEU A 178 6.67 17.91 -15.17
C LEU A 178 5.71 17.76 -16.35
N PHE A 179 5.00 18.84 -16.71
CA PHE A 179 3.99 18.83 -17.77
C PHE A 179 4.18 19.95 -18.79
N ALA A 180 4.44 19.62 -20.05
CA ALA A 180 4.45 20.62 -21.11
C ALA A 180 3.03 21.10 -21.44
N THR A 181 2.06 20.17 -21.51
CA THR A 181 0.68 20.42 -21.94
C THR A 181 -0.36 19.88 -20.95
N ARG A 182 -1.61 20.33 -21.10
CA ARG A 182 -2.73 19.83 -20.28
C ARG A 182 -3.03 18.37 -20.58
N GLU A 183 -2.94 17.98 -21.85
CA GLU A 183 -3.18 16.62 -22.34
C GLU A 183 -2.10 15.65 -21.83
N GLU A 184 -0.84 16.10 -21.74
CA GLU A 184 0.21 15.32 -21.10
C GLU A 184 -0.04 15.13 -19.61
N ALA A 185 -0.43 16.18 -18.88
CA ALA A 185 -0.79 16.05 -17.47
C ALA A 185 -1.95 15.08 -17.25
N LYS A 186 -2.98 15.13 -18.11
CA LYS A 186 -4.09 14.17 -18.06
C LYS A 186 -3.61 12.73 -18.28
N ARG A 187 -2.78 12.48 -19.29
CA ARG A 187 -2.22 11.14 -19.54
C ARG A 187 -1.38 10.66 -18.36
N TRP A 188 -0.56 11.53 -17.78
CA TRP A 188 0.26 11.20 -16.61
C TRP A 188 -0.59 10.81 -15.40
N LEU A 189 -1.69 11.55 -15.14
CA LEU A 189 -2.64 11.21 -14.08
C LEU A 189 -3.30 9.86 -14.36
N VAL A 190 -3.88 9.65 -15.54
CA VAL A 190 -4.56 8.38 -15.87
C VAL A 190 -3.61 7.19 -15.77
N GLN A 191 -2.37 7.32 -16.25
CA GLN A 191 -1.35 6.27 -16.15
C GLN A 191 -0.85 6.04 -14.71
N SER A 192 -1.01 7.01 -13.80
CA SER A 192 -0.69 6.87 -12.37
C SER A 192 -1.82 6.22 -11.57
N ALA A 193 -3.03 6.11 -12.14
CA ALA A 193 -4.22 5.61 -11.46
C ALA A 193 -4.05 4.26 -10.75
N PRO A 194 -3.35 3.24 -11.31
CA PRO A 194 -3.18 1.96 -10.61
C PRO A 194 -2.57 2.12 -9.21
N VAL A 195 -1.56 2.98 -9.07
CA VAL A 195 -0.90 3.26 -7.79
C VAL A 195 -1.81 4.09 -6.88
N LYS A 196 -2.51 5.07 -7.44
CA LYS A 196 -3.33 6.01 -6.66
C LYS A 196 -4.65 5.41 -6.19
N TYR A 197 -5.12 4.34 -6.83
CA TYR A 197 -6.28 3.58 -6.38
C TYR A 197 -5.98 2.57 -5.26
N VAL A 198 -4.70 2.35 -4.93
CA VAL A 198 -4.27 1.48 -3.82
C VAL A 198 -3.52 2.24 -2.73
N ASP A 199 -3.76 3.54 -2.64
CA ASP A 199 -3.13 4.41 -1.65
C ASP A 199 -3.48 3.97 -0.22
N GLY A 200 -2.47 3.72 0.61
CA GLY A 200 -2.57 3.08 1.92
C GLY A 200 -2.38 1.56 1.95
N ALA A 201 -2.41 0.85 0.80
CA ALA A 201 -2.42 -0.63 0.78
C ALA A 201 -1.19 -1.29 1.41
N TRP A 202 -0.03 -0.60 1.44
CA TRP A 202 1.19 -1.10 2.08
C TRP A 202 1.06 -1.24 3.61
N LEU A 203 -0.05 -0.80 4.19
CA LEU A 203 -0.40 -0.98 5.60
C LEU A 203 -1.71 -1.77 5.80
N GLY A 204 -2.42 -2.14 4.74
CA GLY A 204 -3.80 -2.68 4.82
C GLY A 204 -3.96 -3.88 5.75
N HIS A 205 -2.91 -4.68 5.92
CA HIS A 205 -2.90 -5.89 6.74
C HIS A 205 -2.14 -5.74 8.09
N ILE A 206 -1.79 -4.52 8.50
CA ILE A 206 -1.13 -4.26 9.79
C ILE A 206 -2.12 -4.24 10.96
N HIS A 207 -1.60 -4.41 12.18
CA HIS A 207 -2.32 -4.23 13.46
C HIS A 207 -3.56 -5.14 13.68
N LYS A 208 -3.61 -6.27 12.98
CA LYS A 208 -4.65 -7.29 13.18
C LYS A 208 -4.58 -7.88 14.58
N ILE A 209 -5.65 -8.51 15.05
CA ILE A 209 -5.67 -9.17 16.37
C ILE A 209 -4.62 -10.29 16.51
N THR A 210 -4.20 -10.86 15.37
CA THR A 210 -3.13 -11.88 15.32
C THR A 210 -1.73 -11.29 15.55
N THR A 211 -1.56 -9.96 15.51
CA THR A 211 -0.29 -9.30 15.83
C THR A 211 0.08 -9.59 17.29
N PRO A 212 1.35 -9.97 17.59
CA PRO A 212 1.80 -10.16 18.97
C PRO A 212 1.45 -8.96 19.84
N PHE A 213 0.87 -9.19 21.02
CA PHE A 213 0.31 -8.12 21.85
C PHE A 213 1.37 -7.11 22.26
N ALA A 214 2.60 -7.57 22.47
CA ALA A 214 3.73 -6.73 22.80
C ALA A 214 4.21 -5.80 21.67
N LEU A 215 3.70 -5.97 20.44
CA LEU A 215 3.95 -5.13 19.26
C LEU A 215 2.73 -4.31 18.84
N ARG A 216 1.57 -4.50 19.49
CA ARG A 216 0.32 -3.82 19.10
C ARG A 216 0.41 -2.30 19.20
N ARG A 217 1.07 -1.77 20.24
CA ARG A 217 1.30 -0.32 20.37
C ARG A 217 2.10 0.26 19.18
N ILE A 218 3.13 -0.44 18.73
CA ILE A 218 3.97 0.00 17.60
C ILE A 218 3.19 -0.10 16.28
N THR A 219 2.52 -1.24 16.05
CA THR A 219 1.74 -1.44 14.82
C THR A 219 0.51 -0.54 14.75
N LYS A 220 -0.04 -0.10 15.89
CA LYS A 220 -1.10 0.90 15.97
C LYS A 220 -0.66 2.22 15.35
N ASN A 221 0.58 2.66 15.58
CA ASN A 221 1.11 3.91 15.00
C ASN A 221 1.12 3.86 13.46
N ALA A 222 1.55 2.72 12.90
CA ALA A 222 1.49 2.51 11.46
C ALA A 222 0.05 2.36 10.96
N TRP A 223 -0.84 1.75 11.74
CA TRP A 223 -2.26 1.68 11.40
C TRP A 223 -2.96 3.05 11.44
N GLN A 224 -2.50 3.98 12.28
CA GLN A 224 -3.01 5.36 12.28
C GLN A 224 -2.77 6.04 10.93
N VAL A 225 -1.58 5.85 10.35
CA VAL A 225 -1.27 6.35 8.99
C VAL A 225 -2.29 5.78 8.00
N LEU A 226 -2.48 4.45 7.97
CA LEU A 226 -3.51 3.82 7.14
C LEU A 226 -4.89 4.45 7.35
N SER A 227 -5.32 4.64 8.60
CA SER A 227 -6.62 5.24 8.89
C SER A 227 -6.75 6.64 8.29
N GLU A 228 -5.72 7.48 8.44
CA GLU A 228 -5.71 8.85 7.91
C GLU A 228 -5.73 8.83 6.37
N GLU A 229 -5.01 7.93 5.70
CA GLU A 229 -5.07 7.69 4.23
C GLU A 229 -6.49 7.32 3.76
N LEU A 230 -7.18 6.52 4.56
CA LEU A 230 -8.57 6.11 4.32
C LEU A 230 -9.59 7.18 4.74
N GLY A 231 -9.12 8.38 5.12
CA GLY A 231 -9.92 9.54 5.48
C GLY A 231 -10.49 9.51 6.90
N ASP A 232 -9.97 8.67 7.79
CA ASP A 232 -10.51 8.36 9.12
C ASP A 232 -12.00 7.97 9.10
N GLY A 233 -12.44 7.38 7.98
CA GLY A 233 -13.84 7.03 7.77
C GLY A 233 -14.70 8.21 7.34
N ASP A 234 -14.14 9.28 6.77
CA ASP A 234 -14.88 10.26 6.00
C ASP A 234 -14.60 10.03 4.50
N VAL A 235 -15.64 9.70 3.74
CA VAL A 235 -15.52 9.40 2.29
C VAL A 235 -14.89 10.56 1.54
N GLU A 236 -15.22 11.82 1.90
CA GLU A 236 -14.70 13.00 1.20
C GLU A 236 -13.22 13.29 1.54
N LYS A 237 -12.69 12.67 2.59
CA LYS A 237 -11.27 12.72 2.97
C LYS A 237 -10.48 11.53 2.46
N ASN A 238 -11.13 10.44 2.03
CA ASN A 238 -10.45 9.24 1.57
C ASN A 238 -9.61 9.52 0.31
N HIS A 239 -8.34 9.12 0.31
CA HIS A 239 -7.39 9.48 -0.74
C HIS A 239 -7.75 8.88 -2.10
N VAL A 240 -8.21 7.62 -2.11
CA VAL A 240 -8.67 6.97 -3.35
C VAL A 240 -9.92 7.63 -3.90
N TYR A 241 -10.86 8.02 -3.03
CA TYR A 241 -12.05 8.76 -3.42
C TYR A 241 -11.71 10.13 -4.05
N ILE A 242 -10.83 10.90 -3.39
CA ILE A 242 -10.34 12.19 -3.90
C ILE A 242 -9.69 12.01 -5.28
N TYR A 243 -8.86 10.98 -5.45
CA TYR A 243 -8.21 10.72 -6.73
C TYR A 243 -9.20 10.27 -7.80
N ARG A 244 -10.16 9.40 -7.47
CA ARG A 244 -11.22 8.97 -8.39
C ARG A 244 -12.01 10.15 -8.94
N ARG A 245 -12.41 11.10 -8.08
CA ARG A 245 -13.09 12.34 -8.52
C ARG A 245 -12.26 13.19 -9.47
N LEU A 246 -10.95 13.27 -9.24
CA LEU A 246 -10.03 13.92 -10.17
C LEU A 246 -10.05 13.19 -11.53
N ILE A 247 -9.94 11.87 -11.55
CA ILE A 247 -9.97 11.06 -12.78
C ILE A 247 -11.30 11.21 -13.53
N GLU A 248 -12.44 11.11 -12.85
CA GLU A 248 -13.77 11.31 -13.43
C GLU A 248 -13.87 12.66 -14.16
N SER A 249 -13.23 13.71 -13.65
CA SER A 249 -13.24 15.04 -14.27
C SER A 249 -12.39 15.15 -15.56
N ILE A 250 -11.41 14.26 -15.76
CA ILE A 250 -10.46 14.36 -16.87
C ILE A 250 -10.52 13.19 -17.87
N CYS A 251 -11.00 12.02 -17.43
CA CYS A 251 -11.15 10.76 -18.15
C CYS A 251 -12.36 9.96 -17.58
N PRO A 252 -13.61 10.40 -17.85
CA PRO A 252 -14.82 9.79 -17.28
C PRO A 252 -15.00 8.30 -17.61
N ASP A 253 -14.42 7.82 -18.71
CA ASP A 253 -14.53 6.44 -19.17
C ASP A 253 -13.58 5.46 -18.46
N LEU A 254 -12.78 5.94 -17.49
CA LEU A 254 -11.89 5.07 -16.72
C LEU A 254 -12.70 4.37 -15.60
N PRO A 255 -12.74 3.04 -15.54
CA PRO A 255 -13.52 2.32 -14.54
C PRO A 255 -12.87 2.40 -13.14
N ALA A 256 -13.60 1.90 -12.13
CA ALA A 256 -13.11 1.78 -10.76
C ALA A 256 -11.88 0.85 -10.68
N GLY A 257 -10.89 1.21 -9.85
CA GLY A 257 -9.59 0.53 -9.79
C GLY A 257 -9.62 -0.93 -9.34
N ASP A 258 -10.66 -1.36 -8.65
CA ASP A 258 -10.84 -2.73 -8.18
C ASP A 258 -11.71 -3.59 -9.10
N SER A 259 -12.26 -3.00 -10.17
CA SER A 259 -13.06 -3.71 -11.18
C SER A 259 -12.19 -4.51 -12.14
N ILE A 260 -12.70 -5.65 -12.59
CA ILE A 260 -12.08 -6.42 -13.68
C ILE A 260 -11.95 -5.58 -14.96
N ASP A 261 -12.85 -4.61 -15.15
CA ASP A 261 -12.84 -3.77 -16.34
C ASP A 261 -11.61 -2.86 -16.40
N PHE A 262 -11.07 -2.45 -15.25
CA PHE A 262 -9.89 -1.58 -15.17
C PHE A 262 -8.64 -2.19 -15.78
N ILE A 263 -8.55 -3.53 -15.77
CA ILE A 263 -7.44 -4.25 -16.37
C ILE A 263 -7.73 -4.69 -17.82
N HIS A 264 -8.91 -4.37 -18.36
CA HIS A 264 -9.31 -4.80 -19.69
C HIS A 264 -8.42 -4.20 -20.79
N PRO A 265 -8.01 -4.98 -21.81
CA PRO A 265 -7.13 -4.49 -22.88
C PRO A 265 -7.62 -3.23 -23.62
N ARG A 266 -8.93 -2.96 -23.61
CA ARG A 266 -9.51 -1.73 -24.20
C ARG A 266 -8.94 -0.44 -23.57
N HIS A 267 -8.49 -0.50 -22.32
CA HIS A 267 -7.87 0.62 -21.62
C HIS A 267 -6.35 0.68 -21.81
N ASN A 268 -5.73 -0.22 -22.59
CA ASN A 268 -4.27 -0.22 -22.79
C ASN A 268 -3.74 1.09 -23.38
N LEU A 269 -4.53 1.82 -24.18
CA LEU A 269 -4.15 3.16 -24.67
C LEU A 269 -3.99 4.19 -23.54
N HIS A 270 -4.68 3.97 -22.42
CA HIS A 270 -4.71 4.84 -21.25
C HIS A 270 -3.80 4.34 -20.11
N LEU A 271 -3.55 3.03 -20.05
CA LEU A 271 -2.89 2.31 -18.96
C LEU A 271 -1.80 1.38 -19.50
N SER A 272 -0.84 1.95 -20.23
CA SER A 272 0.26 1.26 -20.91
C SER A 272 1.59 1.28 -20.15
N GLU A 273 1.75 2.15 -19.16
CA GLU A 273 3.02 2.35 -18.46
C GLU A 273 3.27 1.25 -17.42
N PRO A 274 4.28 0.37 -17.59
CA PRO A 274 4.47 -0.78 -16.69
C PRO A 274 4.91 -0.40 -15.27
N GLY A 275 5.59 0.75 -15.11
CA GLY A 275 6.10 1.22 -13.83
C GLY A 275 5.02 1.36 -12.75
N PRO A 276 3.98 2.18 -12.99
CA PRO A 276 2.85 2.32 -12.07
C PRO A 276 2.18 0.99 -11.70
N TRP A 277 1.96 0.08 -12.67
CA TRP A 277 1.37 -1.24 -12.36
C TRP A 277 2.25 -2.06 -11.42
N LYS A 278 3.56 -2.12 -11.69
CA LYS A 278 4.51 -2.82 -10.83
C LYS A 278 4.58 -2.21 -9.42
N ALA A 279 4.54 -0.89 -9.31
CA ALA A 279 4.52 -0.19 -8.02
C ALA A 279 3.22 -0.45 -7.25
N ALA A 280 2.08 -0.46 -7.93
CA ALA A 280 0.78 -0.75 -7.33
C ALA A 280 0.70 -2.19 -6.78
N VAL A 281 1.21 -3.16 -7.55
CA VAL A 281 1.37 -4.55 -7.09
C VAL A 281 2.26 -4.62 -5.85
N ALA A 282 3.40 -3.90 -5.83
CA ALA A 282 4.27 -3.89 -4.65
C ALA A 282 3.58 -3.36 -3.38
N GLN A 283 2.75 -2.32 -3.51
CA GLN A 283 1.96 -1.77 -2.39
C GLN A 283 0.92 -2.76 -1.87
N LEU A 284 0.23 -3.49 -2.76
CA LEU A 284 -0.71 -4.54 -2.37
C LEU A 284 -0.01 -5.75 -1.72
N LEU A 285 1.21 -6.06 -2.13
CA LEU A 285 1.95 -7.24 -1.68
C LEU A 285 2.66 -7.06 -0.34
N ILE A 286 3.28 -5.91 -0.10
CA ILE A 286 4.23 -5.75 1.03
C ILE A 286 3.60 -6.03 2.39
N SER A 287 2.33 -5.68 2.59
CA SER A 287 1.62 -5.94 3.85
C SER A 287 0.96 -7.31 3.91
N LEU A 288 0.84 -8.04 2.79
CA LEU A 288 0.00 -9.24 2.69
C LEU A 288 0.40 -10.34 3.69
N PHE A 289 1.69 -10.47 4.02
CA PHE A 289 2.20 -11.44 5.00
C PHE A 289 2.85 -10.71 6.18
N PRO A 290 2.08 -10.02 7.05
CA PRO A 290 2.61 -9.06 8.01
C PRO A 290 3.43 -9.73 9.12
N HIS A 291 3.14 -10.98 9.45
CA HIS A 291 3.89 -11.76 10.45
C HIS A 291 5.26 -12.20 9.93
N GLU A 292 5.40 -12.30 8.61
CA GLU A 292 6.69 -12.55 7.99
C GLU A 292 7.43 -11.22 7.78
N PHE A 293 6.82 -10.22 7.14
CA PHE A 293 7.49 -9.01 6.63
C PHE A 293 7.29 -7.72 7.44
N LEU A 294 6.96 -7.80 8.75
CA LEU A 294 6.76 -6.59 9.57
C LEU A 294 7.87 -5.53 9.46
N PRO A 295 9.18 -5.87 9.55
CA PRO A 295 10.22 -4.86 9.40
C PRO A 295 10.22 -4.20 8.01
N GLU A 296 10.02 -4.99 6.94
CA GLU A 296 9.96 -4.49 5.58
C GLU A 296 8.75 -3.57 5.37
N ILE A 297 7.60 -3.88 5.98
CA ILE A 297 6.41 -3.01 5.96
C ILE A 297 6.73 -1.64 6.58
N LEU A 298 7.35 -1.62 7.76
CA LEU A 298 7.72 -0.37 8.44
C LEU A 298 8.74 0.43 7.64
N GLY A 299 9.70 -0.25 7.00
CA GLY A 299 10.67 0.38 6.11
C GLY A 299 10.04 0.96 4.86
N PHE A 300 9.11 0.23 4.23
CA PHE A 300 8.36 0.69 3.07
C PHE A 300 7.57 1.96 3.41
N ASN A 301 6.84 1.93 4.53
CA ASN A 301 6.09 3.06 5.06
C ASN A 301 6.99 4.29 5.27
N MET A 302 8.14 4.10 5.94
CA MET A 302 9.09 5.20 6.21
C MET A 302 9.58 5.93 4.94
N HIS A 303 9.77 5.22 3.82
CA HIS A 303 10.09 5.88 2.55
C HIS A 303 8.85 6.49 1.89
N PHE A 304 7.75 5.76 1.87
CA PHE A 304 6.56 6.15 1.09
C PHE A 304 5.95 7.45 1.60
N GLU A 305 5.95 7.65 2.92
CA GLU A 305 5.47 8.87 3.59
C GLU A 305 6.39 10.08 3.40
N ALA A 306 7.51 9.97 2.68
CA ALA A 306 8.39 11.11 2.45
C ALA A 306 7.90 11.95 1.26
N VAL A 307 7.69 13.26 1.48
CA VAL A 307 7.37 14.20 0.39
C VAL A 307 8.44 14.16 -0.70
N THR A 308 8.01 14.00 -1.95
CA THR A 308 8.88 14.00 -3.13
C THR A 308 8.86 15.33 -3.88
N LEU A 309 9.89 15.57 -4.71
CA LEU A 309 9.92 16.73 -5.59
C LEU A 309 8.78 16.66 -6.62
N GLU A 310 8.51 15.47 -7.13
CA GLU A 310 7.45 15.19 -8.09
C GLU A 310 6.08 15.58 -7.53
N THR A 311 5.78 15.26 -6.26
CA THR A 311 4.53 15.68 -5.58
C THR A 311 4.42 17.20 -5.53
N LEU A 312 5.50 17.91 -5.15
CA LEU A 312 5.53 19.38 -5.10
C LEU A 312 5.34 20.02 -6.48
N GLN A 313 5.98 19.46 -7.50
CA GLN A 313 5.85 19.90 -8.89
C GLN A 313 4.43 19.65 -9.41
N ALA A 314 3.86 18.46 -9.19
CA ALA A 314 2.50 18.11 -9.60
C ALA A 314 1.47 19.06 -8.98
N ALA A 315 1.55 19.30 -7.67
CA ALA A 315 0.67 20.23 -6.95
C ALA A 315 0.68 21.64 -7.56
N LYS A 316 1.86 22.13 -7.98
CA LYS A 316 1.99 23.45 -8.60
C LYS A 316 1.56 23.48 -10.07
N GLU A 317 2.02 22.53 -10.88
CA GLU A 317 1.86 22.58 -12.33
C GLU A 317 0.45 22.19 -12.78
N LEU A 318 -0.23 21.27 -12.09
CA LEU A 318 -1.64 20.95 -12.37
C LEU A 318 -2.54 22.17 -12.19
N LYS A 319 -2.30 22.96 -11.14
CA LYS A 319 -3.00 24.22 -10.89
C LYS A 319 -2.83 25.22 -12.04
N GLU A 320 -1.62 25.33 -12.58
CA GLU A 320 -1.33 26.20 -13.74
C GLU A 320 -2.05 25.69 -15.01
N LEU A 321 -2.24 24.38 -15.12
CA LEU A 321 -2.95 23.70 -16.22
C LEU A 321 -4.47 23.60 -16.04
N LYS A 322 -5.02 24.17 -14.96
CA LYS A 322 -6.47 24.11 -14.65
C LYS A 322 -6.97 22.67 -14.53
N ILE A 323 -6.17 21.83 -13.88
CA ILE A 323 -6.54 20.50 -13.39
C ILE A 323 -6.49 20.57 -11.86
N ASP A 324 -7.44 19.92 -11.18
CA ASP A 324 -7.50 19.93 -9.72
C ASP A 324 -6.23 19.30 -9.11
N PRO A 325 -5.42 20.04 -8.35
CA PRO A 325 -4.21 19.53 -7.72
C PRO A 325 -4.43 18.94 -6.32
N TYR A 326 -5.67 18.90 -5.80
CA TYR A 326 -5.92 18.74 -4.37
C TYR A 326 -5.31 17.49 -3.76
N TYR A 327 -5.42 16.33 -4.44
CA TYR A 327 -4.78 15.08 -4.02
C TYR A 327 -3.28 15.26 -3.70
N PHE A 328 -2.53 15.99 -4.53
CA PHE A 328 -1.10 16.23 -4.32
C PHE A 328 -0.83 17.30 -3.26
N ILE A 329 -1.69 18.32 -3.15
CA ILE A 329 -1.58 19.36 -2.10
C ILE A 329 -1.77 18.76 -0.71
N LEU A 330 -2.68 17.79 -0.59
CA LEU A 330 -2.96 17.07 0.64
C LEU A 330 -1.69 16.40 1.18
N HIS A 331 -1.04 15.56 0.36
CA HIS A 331 0.22 14.87 0.68
C HIS A 331 1.38 15.84 1.01
N VAL A 332 1.45 17.02 0.39
CA VAL A 332 2.46 18.03 0.80
C VAL A 332 2.31 18.46 2.28
N SER A 333 1.10 18.40 2.81
CA SER A 333 0.77 18.90 4.15
C SER A 333 0.78 17.79 5.21
N ILE A 334 0.13 16.66 4.93
CA ILE A 334 -0.03 15.57 5.90
C ILE A 334 1.27 14.74 6.05
N ASP A 335 2.08 14.65 5.00
CA ASP A 335 3.36 13.92 4.99
C ASP A 335 4.52 14.76 5.58
N ASN A 336 4.23 15.81 6.36
CA ASN A 336 5.28 16.72 6.83
C ASN A 336 6.24 16.05 7.83
N ALA A 337 7.50 16.44 7.79
CA ALA A 337 8.59 15.81 8.56
C ALA A 337 8.63 16.16 10.07
N ASP A 338 7.68 16.97 10.58
CA ASP A 338 7.65 17.36 12.00
C ASP A 338 6.55 16.62 12.78
N SER A 339 5.31 16.73 12.29
CA SER A 339 4.12 16.20 12.97
C SER A 339 3.24 15.30 12.10
N GLY A 340 3.61 15.15 10.83
CA GLY A 340 2.89 14.36 9.84
C GLY A 340 3.35 12.91 9.75
N HIS A 341 2.87 12.22 8.72
CA HIS A 341 3.13 10.79 8.50
C HIS A 341 4.61 10.44 8.39
N ALA A 342 5.43 11.30 7.75
CA ALA A 342 6.87 11.11 7.68
C ALA A 342 7.51 11.02 9.07
N ALA A 343 7.10 11.86 10.02
CA ALA A 343 7.60 11.84 11.39
C ALA A 343 7.11 10.59 12.14
N MET A 344 5.82 10.25 11.99
CA MET A 344 5.22 9.06 12.59
C MET A 344 5.89 7.77 12.11
N ALA A 345 6.19 7.67 10.81
CA ALA A 345 6.80 6.49 10.22
C ALA A 345 8.24 6.27 10.73
N VAL A 346 9.04 7.34 10.82
CA VAL A 346 10.40 7.28 11.38
C VAL A 346 10.37 6.88 12.86
N GLU A 347 9.50 7.48 13.67
CA GLU A 347 9.42 7.10 15.09
C GLU A 347 8.85 5.70 15.31
N THR A 348 7.95 5.23 14.44
CA THR A 348 7.47 3.83 14.49
C THR A 348 8.62 2.84 14.25
N VAL A 349 9.51 3.11 13.29
CA VAL A 349 10.71 2.29 13.05
C VAL A 349 11.64 2.31 14.26
N ILE A 350 11.85 3.47 14.87
CA ILE A 350 12.68 3.62 16.07
C ILE A 350 12.08 2.79 17.22
N GLU A 351 10.80 2.98 17.57
CA GLU A 351 10.14 2.23 18.64
C GLU A 351 10.19 0.72 18.38
N TYR A 352 10.03 0.28 17.13
CA TYR A 352 10.14 -1.12 16.74
C TYR A 352 11.53 -1.69 17.03
N ILE A 353 12.58 -1.09 16.45
CA ILE A 353 13.95 -1.60 16.60
C ILE A 353 14.39 -1.55 18.08
N GLU A 354 14.01 -0.52 18.81
CA GLU A 354 14.32 -0.41 20.23
C GLU A 354 13.58 -1.44 21.09
N SER A 355 12.32 -1.76 20.77
CA SER A 355 11.57 -2.85 21.41
C SER A 355 12.23 -4.20 21.17
N ILE A 356 12.63 -4.50 19.92
CA ILE A 356 13.37 -5.74 19.60
C ILE A 356 14.71 -5.78 20.34
N ARG A 357 15.47 -4.66 20.35
CA ARG A 357 16.74 -4.56 21.09
C ARG A 357 16.55 -4.85 22.58
N ALA A 358 15.49 -4.33 23.19
CA ALA A 358 15.21 -4.52 24.61
C ALA A 358 14.81 -5.96 24.97
N LYS A 359 14.05 -6.64 24.09
CA LYS A 359 13.53 -8.00 24.33
C LYS A 359 14.48 -9.11 23.89
N GLU A 360 15.11 -8.95 22.72
CA GLU A 360 15.85 -10.00 22.01
C GLU A 360 17.34 -9.67 21.82
N GLY A 361 17.75 -8.43 22.14
CA GLY A 361 19.15 -8.00 22.12
C GLY A 361 19.61 -7.38 20.81
N TYR A 362 20.88 -6.96 20.78
CA TYR A 362 21.46 -6.18 19.68
C TYR A 362 21.50 -6.91 18.33
N ALA A 363 21.71 -8.23 18.33
CA ALA A 363 21.76 -9.01 17.09
C ALA A 363 20.41 -9.07 16.38
N ALA A 364 19.33 -9.34 17.14
CA ALA A 364 17.96 -9.34 16.61
C ALA A 364 17.53 -7.95 16.11
N ALA A 365 17.89 -6.89 16.86
CA ALA A 365 17.63 -5.51 16.43
C ALA A 365 18.36 -5.16 15.12
N GLN A 366 19.60 -5.64 14.95
CA GLN A 366 20.35 -5.44 13.72
C GLN A 366 19.75 -6.23 12.54
N GLU A 367 19.27 -7.46 12.75
CA GLU A 367 18.54 -8.21 11.73
C GLU A 367 17.27 -7.48 11.30
N ALA A 368 16.47 -7.03 12.28
CA ALA A 368 15.28 -6.22 12.03
C ALA A 368 15.61 -4.93 11.26
N TRP A 369 16.72 -4.26 11.60
CA TRP A 369 17.17 -3.05 10.91
C TRP A 369 17.50 -3.30 9.43
N VAL A 370 18.24 -4.36 9.12
CA VAL A 370 18.55 -4.74 7.73
C VAL A 370 17.27 -4.96 6.93
N ARG A 371 16.25 -5.57 7.55
CA ARG A 371 14.96 -5.81 6.92
C ARG A 371 14.13 -4.53 6.74
N VAL A 372 14.18 -3.58 7.69
CA VAL A 372 13.64 -2.21 7.50
C VAL A 372 14.29 -1.55 6.27
N GLN A 373 15.60 -1.67 6.10
CA GLN A 373 16.27 -1.12 4.91
C GLN A 373 15.79 -1.76 3.61
N ALA A 374 15.50 -3.07 3.60
CA ALA A 374 14.95 -3.76 2.44
C ALA A 374 13.59 -3.21 2.02
N GLY A 375 12.69 -2.99 2.98
CA GLY A 375 11.40 -2.35 2.74
C GLY A 375 11.51 -0.92 2.20
N TYR A 376 12.39 -0.11 2.80
CA TYR A 376 12.66 1.26 2.36
C TYR A 376 13.16 1.28 0.90
N VAL A 377 14.08 0.37 0.58
CA VAL A 377 14.64 0.24 -0.78
C VAL A 377 13.60 -0.22 -1.78
N LEU A 378 12.68 -1.10 -1.40
CA LEU A 378 11.57 -1.52 -2.27
C LEU A 378 10.72 -0.32 -2.70
N SER A 379 10.30 0.50 -1.73
CA SER A 379 9.49 1.70 -1.97
C SER A 379 10.25 2.73 -2.84
N ASN A 380 11.53 2.98 -2.54
CA ASN A 380 12.39 3.90 -3.30
C ASN A 380 12.74 3.40 -4.71
N GLY A 381 12.76 2.08 -4.91
CA GLY A 381 13.26 1.43 -6.11
C GLY A 381 12.22 1.24 -7.23
N LEU A 382 10.98 1.68 -7.02
CA LEU A 382 9.86 1.47 -7.93
C LEU A 382 9.22 2.82 -8.38
N PRO A 383 9.05 3.06 -9.68
CA PRO A 383 8.43 4.28 -10.18
C PRO A 383 6.92 4.28 -9.95
N THR A 384 6.43 5.16 -9.07
CA THR A 384 5.01 5.31 -8.69
C THR A 384 4.19 6.16 -9.68
N ALA A 385 4.86 6.78 -10.64
CA ALA A 385 4.23 7.55 -11.71
C ALA A 385 5.04 7.40 -13.02
N PRO A 386 4.43 7.66 -14.19
CA PRO A 386 5.16 7.69 -15.45
C PRO A 386 6.27 8.74 -15.42
N THR A 387 7.36 8.50 -16.14
CA THR A 387 8.38 9.52 -16.37
C THR A 387 7.78 10.66 -17.19
N GLY A 388 7.79 11.90 -16.68
CA GLY A 388 7.30 13.07 -17.40
C GLY A 388 8.13 13.36 -18.67
N ALA A 389 7.56 14.03 -19.69
CA ALA A 389 8.26 14.23 -20.96
C ALA A 389 9.46 15.19 -20.86
N THR A 390 9.55 15.96 -19.78
CA THR A 390 10.59 16.99 -19.55
C THR A 390 11.47 16.74 -18.34
N THR A 391 11.26 15.64 -17.60
CA THR A 391 12.19 15.24 -16.54
C THR A 391 13.50 14.81 -17.18
N ASN A 392 14.53 15.65 -17.06
CA ASN A 392 15.89 15.20 -17.25
C ASN A 392 16.11 13.99 -16.35
N LYS A 393 16.32 12.81 -16.95
CA LYS A 393 16.76 11.56 -16.30
C LYS A 393 18.10 11.71 -15.52
N SER A 394 18.56 12.94 -15.21
CA SER A 394 19.87 13.22 -14.62
C SER A 394 19.96 12.94 -13.13
N ALA A 395 18.85 12.54 -12.48
CA ALA A 395 18.81 12.20 -11.05
C ALA A 395 18.75 10.69 -10.77
N SER A 396 18.87 9.81 -11.78
CA SER A 396 19.26 8.43 -11.48
C SER A 396 20.69 8.47 -10.92
N GLN A 397 20.87 8.11 -9.64
CA GLN A 397 22.19 7.97 -9.05
C GLN A 397 23.07 7.15 -10.00
N ARG A 398 24.26 7.67 -10.34
CA ARG A 398 25.16 7.09 -11.34
C ARG A 398 25.56 5.68 -10.90
N ARG A 399 24.94 4.65 -11.46
CA ARG A 399 25.43 3.28 -11.35
C ARG A 399 26.72 3.16 -12.17
N PRO A 400 27.82 2.63 -11.61
CA PRO A 400 29.00 2.30 -12.41
C PRO A 400 28.66 1.14 -13.36
N PHE A 401 29.09 1.24 -14.63
CA PHE A 401 28.95 0.13 -15.57
C PHE A 401 29.64 -1.13 -15.03
N SER A 402 28.96 -2.27 -15.11
CA SER A 402 29.58 -3.59 -14.94
C SER A 402 30.67 -3.81 -15.99
N ASP A 403 31.61 -4.71 -15.73
CA ASP A 403 32.66 -5.05 -16.72
C ASP A 403 32.06 -5.52 -18.05
N LEU A 404 30.90 -6.18 -17.99
CA LEU A 404 30.15 -6.62 -19.17
C LEU A 404 29.54 -5.45 -19.94
N GLU A 405 28.93 -4.47 -19.25
CA GLU A 405 28.39 -3.27 -19.90
C GLU A 405 29.50 -2.39 -20.50
N ARG A 406 30.64 -2.26 -19.81
CA ARG A 406 31.82 -1.56 -20.34
C ARG A 406 32.32 -2.21 -21.62
N GLU A 407 32.36 -3.54 -21.64
CA GLU A 407 32.74 -4.31 -22.82
C GLU A 407 31.74 -4.11 -23.96
N VAL A 408 30.43 -4.18 -23.70
CA VAL A 408 29.39 -3.92 -24.70
C VAL A 408 29.48 -2.50 -25.26
N ILE A 409 29.64 -1.49 -24.40
CA ILE A 409 29.83 -0.09 -24.80
C ILE A 409 31.08 0.04 -25.68
N ARG A 410 32.19 -0.61 -25.30
CA ARG A 410 33.42 -0.60 -26.10
C ARG A 410 33.16 -1.15 -27.50
N ILE A 411 32.48 -2.29 -27.59
CA ILE A 411 32.09 -2.89 -28.88
C ILE A 411 31.27 -1.90 -29.70
N PHE A 412 30.19 -1.34 -29.14
CA PHE A 412 29.34 -0.39 -29.86
C PHE A 412 30.09 0.86 -30.32
N ARG A 413 31.00 1.41 -29.51
CA ARG A 413 31.85 2.54 -29.90
C ARG A 413 32.75 2.21 -31.08
N THR A 414 33.46 1.08 -31.02
CA THR A 414 34.34 0.65 -32.12
C THR A 414 33.56 0.38 -33.41
N LYS A 415 32.36 -0.19 -33.31
CA LYS A 415 31.50 -0.41 -34.50
C LYS A 415 30.91 0.89 -35.03
N ALA A 416 30.50 1.80 -34.15
CA ALA A 416 29.94 3.09 -34.50
C ALA A 416 30.89 3.90 -35.42
N ASP A 417 32.19 3.94 -35.08
CA ASP A 417 33.21 4.68 -35.83
C ASP A 417 33.28 4.31 -37.33
N VAL A 418 32.91 3.08 -37.70
CA VAL A 418 32.98 2.58 -39.08
C VAL A 418 31.62 2.32 -39.73
N SER A 419 30.53 2.30 -38.94
CA SER A 419 29.19 1.90 -39.42
C SER A 419 28.13 3.00 -39.35
N GLN A 420 28.38 4.11 -38.63
CA GLN A 420 27.39 5.17 -38.42
C GLN A 420 26.70 5.61 -39.73
N LYS A 421 27.49 5.94 -40.77
CA LYS A 421 26.97 6.44 -42.05
C LYS A 421 26.19 5.41 -42.86
N ILE A 422 26.42 4.12 -42.61
CA ILE A 422 25.68 3.02 -43.25
C ILE A 422 24.23 3.01 -42.75
N HIS A 423 24.01 3.45 -41.52
CA HIS A 423 22.69 3.47 -40.88
C HIS A 423 21.86 4.75 -41.15
N CYS A 424 22.36 5.73 -41.92
CA CYS A 424 21.62 6.96 -42.23
C CYS A 424 20.32 6.69 -43.01
N GLY A 425 20.25 5.61 -43.80
CA GLY A 425 19.04 5.20 -44.52
C GLY A 425 18.11 4.29 -43.70
N SER A 426 18.46 3.98 -42.46
CA SER A 426 17.64 3.13 -41.59
C SER A 426 16.49 3.92 -40.99
N SER A 427 15.27 3.39 -41.08
CA SER A 427 14.10 3.94 -40.37
C SER A 427 14.07 3.58 -38.88
N LEU A 428 15.04 2.79 -38.39
CA LEU A 428 15.07 2.36 -36.99
C LEU A 428 15.33 3.53 -36.04
N LYS A 429 14.43 3.67 -35.06
CA LYS A 429 14.58 4.57 -33.93
C LYS A 429 14.65 3.79 -32.62
N LEU A 430 15.56 4.20 -31.75
CA LEU A 430 15.69 3.72 -30.38
C LEU A 430 15.31 4.88 -29.46
N GLY A 431 14.26 4.73 -28.65
CA GLY A 431 13.81 5.77 -27.71
C GLY A 431 13.47 7.10 -28.40
N GLY A 432 12.83 7.05 -29.57
CA GLY A 432 12.47 8.22 -30.37
C GLY A 432 13.60 8.84 -31.20
N ARG A 433 14.86 8.46 -30.96
CA ARG A 433 16.05 8.95 -31.67
C ARG A 433 16.53 7.96 -32.73
N ALA A 434 16.98 8.43 -33.89
CA ALA A 434 17.40 7.54 -34.97
C ALA A 434 18.70 6.80 -34.63
N ILE A 435 18.83 5.55 -35.09
CA ILE A 435 19.99 4.71 -34.74
C ILE A 435 21.33 5.33 -35.18
N HIS A 436 21.39 6.02 -36.32
CA HIS A 436 22.61 6.68 -36.79
C HIS A 436 23.04 7.86 -35.90
N GLU A 437 22.10 8.49 -35.20
CA GLU A 437 22.38 9.57 -34.25
C GLU A 437 22.89 8.99 -32.92
N TRP A 438 22.41 7.81 -32.54
CA TRP A 438 22.97 7.07 -31.41
C TRP A 438 24.41 6.62 -31.67
N LEU A 439 24.71 6.18 -32.88
CA LEU A 439 26.03 5.71 -33.29
C LEU A 439 27.00 6.85 -33.65
N GLU A 440 26.69 8.10 -33.33
CA GLU A 440 27.66 9.19 -33.44
C GLU A 440 28.75 9.04 -32.38
N SER A 441 30.03 9.10 -32.79
CA SER A 441 31.15 8.98 -31.87
C SER A 441 31.12 10.05 -30.77
N SER A 442 30.62 11.26 -31.07
CA SER A 442 30.41 12.35 -30.10
C SER A 442 29.31 12.03 -29.08
N VAL A 443 28.27 11.29 -29.49
CA VAL A 443 27.16 10.89 -28.62
C VAL A 443 27.61 9.79 -27.68
N LEU A 444 28.23 8.71 -28.19
CA LEU A 444 28.73 7.61 -27.36
C LEU A 444 30.03 7.92 -26.59
N ALA A 445 30.62 9.11 -26.78
CA ALA A 445 31.75 9.56 -25.97
C ALA A 445 31.36 9.91 -24.52
N SER A 446 30.14 10.42 -24.32
CA SER A 446 29.64 10.79 -22.98
C SER A 446 29.12 9.57 -22.22
N GLU A 447 29.55 9.42 -20.97
CA GLU A 447 29.09 8.37 -20.06
C GLU A 447 27.56 8.44 -19.84
N GLU A 448 27.00 9.64 -19.75
CA GLU A 448 25.54 9.84 -19.62
C GLU A 448 24.78 9.29 -20.83
N ASN A 449 25.30 9.53 -22.03
CA ASN A 449 24.69 9.00 -23.26
C ASN A 449 24.92 7.51 -23.42
N GLN A 450 26.01 6.95 -22.90
CA GLN A 450 26.23 5.49 -22.86
C GLN A 450 25.18 4.82 -21.98
N VAL A 451 24.90 5.38 -20.79
CA VAL A 451 23.83 4.89 -19.90
C VAL A 451 22.49 4.95 -20.62
N LYS A 452 22.14 6.10 -21.19
CA LYS A 452 20.89 6.27 -21.95
C LYS A 452 20.79 5.31 -23.13
N PHE A 453 21.89 5.08 -23.86
CA PHE A 453 21.92 4.16 -24.99
C PHE A 453 21.64 2.72 -24.55
N LEU A 454 22.32 2.22 -23.51
CA LEU A 454 22.08 0.88 -22.98
C LEU A 454 20.67 0.73 -22.40
N ASP A 455 20.18 1.72 -21.65
CA ASP A 455 18.81 1.75 -21.11
C ASP A 455 17.80 1.65 -22.26
N VAL A 456 17.91 2.51 -23.26
CA VAL A 456 17.00 2.50 -24.41
C VAL A 456 17.12 1.20 -25.20
N LEU A 457 18.33 0.73 -25.51
CA LEU A 457 18.54 -0.50 -26.28
C LEU A 457 17.97 -1.72 -25.55
N SER A 458 18.23 -1.84 -24.24
CA SER A 458 17.74 -2.95 -23.41
C SER A 458 16.21 -2.99 -23.27
N ASN A 459 15.55 -1.84 -23.45
CA ASN A 459 14.10 -1.71 -23.38
C ASN A 459 13.42 -1.67 -24.77
N THR A 460 14.17 -1.73 -25.88
CA THR A 460 13.59 -1.68 -27.23
C THR A 460 13.32 -3.09 -27.77
N LYS A 461 12.05 -3.49 -27.84
CA LYS A 461 11.59 -4.69 -28.57
C LYS A 461 11.28 -4.35 -30.04
N PRO A 462 11.48 -5.24 -31.03
CA PRO A 462 12.00 -6.61 -30.98
C PRO A 462 13.48 -6.79 -30.63
N TRP A 463 14.23 -5.69 -30.57
CA TRP A 463 15.69 -5.73 -30.68
C TRP A 463 16.35 -6.45 -29.53
N VAL A 464 15.92 -6.18 -28.30
CA VAL A 464 16.36 -6.87 -27.09
C VAL A 464 15.15 -7.41 -26.30
N TYR A 465 15.20 -8.70 -25.98
CA TYR A 465 14.39 -9.34 -24.93
C TYR A 465 15.32 -9.65 -23.77
N LYS A 466 15.16 -8.94 -22.65
CA LYS A 466 15.98 -9.11 -21.44
C LYS A 466 15.91 -10.58 -20.96
N GLY A 467 17.06 -11.18 -20.67
CA GLY A 467 17.13 -12.60 -20.28
C GLY A 467 17.09 -13.60 -21.44
N GLU A 468 16.83 -13.14 -22.67
CA GLU A 468 16.59 -14.03 -23.82
C GLU A 468 17.31 -13.54 -25.08
N SER A 469 18.64 -13.66 -25.08
CA SER A 469 19.51 -13.37 -26.21
C SER A 469 19.07 -14.08 -27.49
N LYS A 470 18.68 -15.35 -27.38
CA LYS A 470 18.19 -16.17 -28.51
C LYS A 470 16.89 -15.65 -29.13
N ARG A 471 16.02 -15.00 -28.35
CA ARG A 471 14.76 -14.42 -28.85
C ARG A 471 15.01 -13.05 -29.50
N SER A 472 16.00 -12.31 -29.01
CA SER A 472 16.39 -10.95 -29.40
C SER A 472 16.71 -10.82 -30.89
N ARG A 473 16.00 -9.91 -31.58
CA ARG A 473 16.23 -9.65 -33.01
C ARG A 473 17.65 -9.16 -33.26
N PHE A 474 18.24 -8.41 -32.33
CA PHE A 474 19.61 -7.92 -32.48
C PHE A 474 20.61 -9.07 -32.67
N ILE A 475 20.55 -10.12 -31.85
CA ILE A 475 21.40 -11.31 -31.97
C ILE A 475 21.10 -12.08 -33.27
N LYS A 476 19.83 -12.17 -33.68
CA LYS A 476 19.44 -12.80 -34.94
C LYS A 476 20.03 -12.08 -36.16
N GLU A 477 20.03 -10.75 -36.17
CA GLU A 477 20.62 -9.95 -37.27
C GLU A 477 22.14 -10.09 -37.33
N LEU A 478 22.82 -10.33 -36.20
CA LEU A 478 24.27 -10.61 -36.12
C LEU A 478 24.62 -12.06 -36.50
N SER A 479 23.67 -12.98 -36.42
CA SER A 479 23.84 -14.41 -36.71
C SER A 479 23.74 -14.72 -38.20
N TRP A 480 24.13 -15.95 -38.59
CA TRP A 480 24.09 -16.41 -39.97
C TRP A 480 22.70 -16.24 -40.59
N GLY A 481 22.61 -15.51 -41.71
CA GLY A 481 21.35 -15.18 -42.39
C GLY A 481 20.76 -13.80 -42.03
N GLY A 482 21.28 -13.13 -41.01
CA GLY A 482 20.92 -11.76 -40.63
C GLY A 482 21.60 -10.70 -41.49
N LYS A 483 21.01 -9.50 -41.58
CA LYS A 483 21.55 -8.40 -42.42
C LYS A 483 22.88 -7.85 -41.91
N MET A 484 23.18 -8.09 -40.64
CA MET A 484 24.41 -7.65 -39.97
C MET A 484 25.40 -8.80 -39.78
N PHE A 485 25.18 -9.96 -40.41
CA PHE A 485 26.09 -11.08 -40.31
C PHE A 485 27.52 -10.69 -40.72
N GLY A 486 28.50 -11.01 -39.87
CA GLY A 486 29.92 -10.68 -40.07
C GLY A 486 30.31 -9.25 -39.65
N SER A 487 29.37 -8.41 -39.25
CA SER A 487 29.69 -7.07 -38.71
C SER A 487 30.27 -7.13 -37.29
N PHE A 488 29.97 -8.19 -36.53
CA PHE A 488 30.51 -8.50 -35.22
C PHE A 488 31.30 -9.82 -35.29
N THR A 489 32.39 -9.91 -34.55
CA THR A 489 33.15 -11.15 -34.36
C THR A 489 32.39 -12.09 -33.42
N ARG A 490 32.75 -13.38 -33.44
CA ARG A 490 32.14 -14.37 -32.54
C ARG A 490 32.22 -13.97 -31.06
N ILE A 491 33.35 -13.41 -30.61
CA ILE A 491 33.53 -13.00 -29.22
C ILE A 491 32.59 -11.83 -28.90
N GLU A 492 32.49 -10.84 -29.80
CA GLU A 492 31.62 -9.69 -29.61
C GLU A 492 30.14 -10.10 -29.55
N VAL A 493 29.69 -11.02 -30.42
CA VAL A 493 28.32 -11.56 -30.37
C VAL A 493 28.06 -12.25 -29.03
N VAL A 494 28.96 -13.14 -28.59
CA VAL A 494 28.81 -13.84 -27.29
C VAL A 494 28.79 -12.86 -26.12
N THR A 495 29.57 -11.77 -26.15
CA THR A 495 29.52 -10.73 -25.12
C THR A 495 28.14 -10.05 -25.09
N VAL A 496 27.60 -9.68 -26.25
CA VAL A 496 26.27 -9.08 -26.34
C VAL A 496 25.18 -10.06 -25.90
N GLU A 497 25.29 -11.35 -26.23
CA GLU A 497 24.38 -12.40 -25.75
C GLU A 497 24.39 -12.48 -24.23
N ARG A 498 25.59 -12.58 -23.62
CA ARG A 498 25.75 -12.60 -22.16
C ARG A 498 25.19 -11.35 -21.50
N TRP A 499 25.37 -10.19 -22.11
CA TRP A 499 24.79 -8.95 -21.62
C TRP A 499 23.27 -9.03 -21.66
N ILE A 500 22.67 -9.40 -22.80
CA ILE A 500 21.22 -9.53 -22.93
C ILE A 500 20.65 -10.53 -21.91
N ASP A 501 21.29 -11.69 -21.75
CA ASP A 501 20.86 -12.71 -20.81
C ASP A 501 20.97 -12.24 -19.35
N SER A 502 21.99 -11.43 -19.02
CA SER A 502 22.13 -10.83 -17.69
C SER A 502 21.04 -9.80 -17.35
N LEU A 503 20.36 -9.23 -18.35
CA LEU A 503 19.31 -8.24 -18.12
C LEU A 503 18.01 -8.82 -17.54
N GLY A 504 17.79 -10.15 -17.64
CA GLY A 504 16.59 -10.83 -17.16
C GLY A 504 16.82 -11.74 -15.95
N SER A 505 18.07 -11.92 -15.54
CA SER A 505 18.46 -12.72 -14.38
C SER A 505 18.79 -11.80 -13.20
N GLY A 506 17.80 -11.08 -12.68
CA GLY A 506 17.94 -10.56 -11.32
C GLY A 506 18.17 -11.74 -10.39
N ASP A 507 19.07 -11.60 -9.42
CA ASP A 507 19.30 -12.69 -8.49
C ASP A 507 18.10 -12.82 -7.55
N LEU A 508 17.16 -13.72 -7.86
CA LEU A 508 15.95 -13.95 -7.08
C LEU A 508 16.23 -14.34 -5.61
N LYS A 509 17.48 -14.70 -5.29
CA LYS A 509 17.94 -15.00 -3.94
C LYS A 509 18.68 -13.85 -3.28
N PHE A 510 18.76 -12.67 -3.92
CA PHE A 510 19.46 -11.52 -3.39
C PHE A 510 18.87 -11.09 -2.05
N TYR A 511 17.55 -11.02 -1.94
CA TYR A 511 16.86 -10.69 -0.69
C TYR A 511 17.29 -11.62 0.46
N TRP A 512 17.23 -12.94 0.25
CA TRP A 512 17.60 -13.94 1.26
C TRP A 512 19.03 -13.78 1.76
N ARG A 513 20.00 -13.59 0.84
CA ARG A 513 21.39 -13.32 1.23
C ARG A 513 21.57 -11.98 1.91
N PHE A 514 20.84 -10.95 1.48
CA PHE A 514 20.89 -9.62 2.05
C PHE A 514 20.46 -9.63 3.53
N ILE A 515 19.39 -10.36 3.85
CA ILE A 515 18.91 -10.53 5.23
C ILE A 515 19.60 -11.67 5.99
N ASN A 516 20.56 -12.35 5.37
CA ASN A 516 21.29 -13.51 5.90
C ASN A 516 20.35 -14.65 6.38
N LYS A 517 19.39 -15.03 5.54
CA LYS A 517 18.49 -16.18 5.78
C LYS A 517 18.52 -17.17 4.62
N GLU A 518 18.10 -18.40 4.92
CA GLU A 518 17.85 -19.41 3.90
C GLU A 518 16.54 -19.11 3.15
N GLU A 519 16.51 -19.47 1.87
CA GLU A 519 15.30 -19.38 1.06
C GLU A 519 14.27 -20.38 1.55
N VAL A 520 13.03 -19.91 1.70
CA VAL A 520 11.89 -20.77 2.07
C VAL A 520 10.85 -20.75 0.96
N LEU A 521 10.43 -21.96 0.54
CA LEU A 521 9.48 -22.15 -0.56
C LEU A 521 8.11 -21.57 -0.22
N SER A 522 7.57 -20.74 -1.12
CA SER A 522 6.28 -20.09 -0.91
C SER A 522 5.13 -21.07 -0.76
N GLU A 523 5.12 -22.18 -1.49
CA GLU A 523 4.10 -23.23 -1.33
C GLU A 523 4.11 -23.88 0.07
N GLU A 524 5.29 -24.01 0.69
CA GLU A 524 5.40 -24.61 2.02
C GLU A 524 4.87 -23.66 3.09
N ILE A 525 5.28 -22.38 3.01
CA ILE A 525 4.77 -21.32 3.89
C ILE A 525 3.26 -21.18 3.75
N VAL A 526 2.73 -21.17 2.54
CA VAL A 526 1.29 -20.98 2.28
C VAL A 526 0.45 -22.14 2.81
N ARG A 527 0.96 -23.38 2.72
CA ARG A 527 0.27 -24.60 3.18
C ARG A 527 0.26 -24.75 4.70
N ASN A 528 1.34 -24.35 5.38
CA ASN A 528 1.53 -24.61 6.81
C ASN A 528 1.21 -23.38 7.67
N ARG A 529 0.02 -22.78 7.50
CA ARG A 529 -0.38 -21.59 8.26
C ARG A 529 -1.38 -21.90 9.35
N ASP A 530 -1.15 -21.28 10.50
CA ASP A 530 -2.06 -21.23 11.65
C ASP A 530 -2.87 -19.92 11.58
N ILE A 531 -4.20 -20.03 11.50
CA ILE A 531 -5.16 -18.92 11.47
C ILE A 531 -5.00 -17.95 12.66
N CYS A 532 -4.48 -18.43 13.80
CA CYS A 532 -4.31 -17.64 15.02
C CYS A 532 -3.02 -16.78 15.02
N SER A 533 -2.09 -17.03 14.10
CA SER A 533 -0.79 -16.34 14.08
C SER A 533 -0.26 -16.01 12.69
N HIS A 534 -1.04 -16.26 11.63
CA HIS A 534 -0.64 -16.00 10.25
C HIS A 534 -1.73 -15.28 9.48
N HIS A 535 -1.34 -14.58 8.42
CA HIS A 535 -2.24 -13.94 7.49
C HIS A 535 -1.59 -13.94 6.09
N PRO A 536 -2.39 -14.10 5.02
CA PRO A 536 -3.77 -14.60 4.99
C PRO A 536 -3.86 -16.11 5.25
N VAL A 537 -5.05 -16.62 5.60
CA VAL A 537 -5.33 -18.05 5.74
C VAL A 537 -6.75 -18.29 5.25
N PHE A 538 -6.91 -18.99 4.12
CA PHE A 538 -8.21 -19.31 3.53
C PHE A 538 -8.47 -20.81 3.65
N GLU A 539 -9.16 -21.19 4.72
CA GLU A 539 -9.64 -22.56 4.91
C GLU A 539 -11.15 -22.63 4.61
N THR A 540 -11.62 -23.79 4.17
CA THR A 540 -13.05 -24.00 3.94
C THR A 540 -13.70 -24.41 5.26
N VAL A 541 -14.65 -23.62 5.75
CA VAL A 541 -15.42 -23.93 6.96
C VAL A 541 -16.86 -24.25 6.58
N SER A 542 -17.43 -25.34 7.09
CA SER A 542 -18.85 -25.66 6.94
C SER A 542 -19.67 -24.72 7.82
N ILE A 543 -20.25 -23.69 7.24
CA ILE A 543 -21.03 -22.68 8.00
C ILE A 543 -22.43 -23.18 8.33
N THR A 544 -22.97 -24.09 7.49
CA THR A 544 -24.31 -24.66 7.64
C THR A 544 -24.49 -25.29 9.02
N ASP A 545 -23.53 -26.11 9.47
CA ASP A 545 -23.59 -26.79 10.78
C ASP A 545 -23.53 -25.79 11.97
N HIS A 546 -22.99 -24.59 11.75
CA HIS A 546 -22.81 -23.56 12.78
C HIS A 546 -23.92 -22.50 12.80
N LEU A 547 -24.77 -22.44 11.77
CA LEU A 547 -25.91 -21.50 11.67
C LEU A 547 -27.29 -22.22 11.75
N GLU A 548 -27.32 -23.54 11.86
CA GLU A 548 -28.55 -24.33 12.05
C GLU A 548 -29.31 -23.95 13.34
N GLY A 549 -30.63 -23.77 13.22
CA GLY A 549 -31.54 -23.54 14.36
C GLY A 549 -32.08 -22.12 14.52
N ILE A 550 -31.61 -21.15 13.72
CA ILE A 550 -32.17 -19.78 13.70
C ILE A 550 -33.27 -19.73 12.64
N SER A 551 -34.50 -20.07 13.02
CA SER A 551 -35.68 -19.98 12.15
C SER A 551 -35.97 -18.52 11.75
N ASP A 552 -36.55 -18.32 10.56
CA ASP A 552 -37.07 -17.05 10.01
C ASP A 552 -38.12 -16.38 10.93
N ILE A 553 -37.74 -15.86 12.10
CA ILE A 553 -38.68 -15.21 13.02
C ILE A 553 -38.05 -13.97 13.68
N GLU A 554 -38.73 -12.85 13.42
CA GLU A 554 -38.67 -11.50 14.01
C GLU A 554 -37.37 -10.71 13.83
N TYR A 555 -37.47 -9.77 12.89
CA TYR A 555 -36.51 -8.76 12.40
C TYR A 555 -35.96 -7.77 13.46
N PHE A 556 -35.97 -8.10 14.75
CA PHE A 556 -35.48 -7.22 15.79
C PHE A 556 -34.49 -7.94 16.71
N PRO A 557 -33.26 -7.41 16.88
CA PRO A 557 -32.33 -7.94 17.87
C PRO A 557 -32.96 -7.82 19.27
N MET A 558 -33.40 -8.93 19.85
CA MET A 558 -33.73 -9.01 21.26
C MET A 558 -32.43 -8.81 22.06
N SER A 559 -32.41 -7.83 22.96
CA SER A 559 -31.26 -7.54 23.83
C SER A 559 -30.76 -8.77 24.58
N LEU A 560 -29.47 -8.78 24.97
CA LEU A 560 -28.86 -9.83 25.80
C LEU A 560 -29.71 -10.14 27.04
N THR A 561 -29.92 -11.43 27.31
CA THR A 561 -30.75 -11.92 28.42
C THR A 561 -29.91 -12.36 29.62
N ILE A 562 -29.03 -11.47 30.09
CA ILE A 562 -28.06 -11.72 31.18
C ILE A 562 -28.46 -10.92 32.43
N ASP A 563 -28.31 -11.52 33.61
CA ASP A 563 -28.46 -10.79 34.88
C ASP A 563 -27.27 -9.84 35.06
N ASN A 564 -27.54 -8.56 35.29
CA ASN A 564 -26.51 -7.53 35.47
C ASN A 564 -25.53 -7.84 36.62
N ALA A 565 -25.90 -8.72 37.55
CA ALA A 565 -25.05 -9.14 38.67
C ALA A 565 -24.26 -10.45 38.41
N ALA A 566 -24.46 -11.13 37.28
CA ALA A 566 -23.79 -12.40 37.00
C ALA A 566 -22.32 -12.20 36.63
N GLU A 567 -21.42 -12.94 37.28
CA GLU A 567 -20.01 -12.99 36.87
C GLU A 567 -19.82 -13.93 35.68
N PRO A 568 -18.95 -13.58 34.71
CA PRO A 568 -18.68 -14.44 33.57
C PRO A 568 -17.79 -15.63 33.94
N ASP A 569 -18.05 -16.77 33.31
CA ASP A 569 -17.07 -17.85 33.17
C ASP A 569 -15.92 -17.36 32.28
N HIS A 570 -14.79 -17.02 32.92
CA HIS A 570 -13.60 -16.50 32.25
C HIS A 570 -13.07 -17.45 31.16
N THR A 571 -13.18 -18.76 31.36
CA THR A 571 -12.67 -19.75 30.40
C THR A 571 -13.45 -19.76 29.10
N ARG A 572 -14.68 -19.23 29.11
CA ARG A 572 -15.52 -19.02 27.93
C ARG A 572 -15.43 -17.59 27.40
N LEU A 573 -15.37 -16.59 28.28
CA LEU A 573 -15.35 -15.18 27.90
C LEU A 573 -14.04 -14.78 27.23
N LEU A 574 -12.89 -15.11 27.83
CA LEU A 574 -11.58 -14.64 27.36
C LEU A 574 -11.25 -15.03 25.92
N PRO A 575 -11.44 -16.28 25.44
CA PRO A 575 -11.20 -16.60 24.05
C PRO A 575 -12.12 -15.82 23.08
N LEU A 576 -13.35 -15.48 23.48
CA LEU A 576 -14.23 -14.65 22.65
C LEU A 576 -13.81 -13.17 22.69
N TRP A 577 -13.45 -12.66 23.86
CA TRP A 577 -12.98 -11.29 24.06
C TRP A 577 -11.76 -10.98 23.20
N PHE A 578 -10.73 -11.83 23.24
CA PHE A 578 -9.52 -11.61 22.46
C PHE A 578 -9.70 -11.89 20.97
N THR A 579 -10.78 -12.54 20.53
CA THR A 579 -10.94 -12.91 19.12
C THR A 579 -11.85 -11.97 18.34
N HIS A 580 -12.94 -11.49 18.95
CA HIS A 580 -13.95 -10.70 18.24
C HIS A 580 -13.44 -9.42 17.57
N PRO A 581 -12.33 -8.75 17.99
CA PRO A 581 -11.83 -7.58 17.27
C PRO A 581 -11.54 -7.89 15.79
N CYS A 582 -11.31 -9.17 15.42
CA CYS A 582 -11.08 -9.58 14.05
C CYS A 582 -12.27 -9.36 13.09
N LEU A 583 -13.50 -9.26 13.61
CA LEU A 583 -14.72 -9.42 12.83
C LEU A 583 -14.80 -8.49 11.62
N LEU A 584 -14.38 -7.23 11.78
CA LEU A 584 -14.46 -6.21 10.73
C LEU A 584 -13.08 -5.78 10.20
N GLU A 585 -11.98 -6.30 10.74
CA GLU A 585 -10.61 -5.88 10.40
C GLU A 585 -10.29 -5.97 8.91
N HIS A 586 -10.92 -6.90 8.19
CA HIS A 586 -10.62 -7.16 6.78
C HIS A 586 -11.44 -6.31 5.80
N LEU A 587 -12.47 -5.59 6.26
CA LEU A 587 -13.27 -4.68 5.41
C LEU A 587 -12.48 -3.44 4.95
N VAL A 588 -11.39 -3.10 5.64
CA VAL A 588 -10.60 -1.87 5.41
C VAL A 588 -9.20 -2.15 4.85
N CYS A 589 -8.92 -3.38 4.40
CA CYS A 589 -7.61 -3.78 3.88
C CYS A 589 -7.31 -3.29 2.46
N THR A 590 -8.34 -3.04 1.65
CA THR A 590 -8.21 -2.69 0.23
C THR A 590 -8.73 -1.27 0.01
N PRO A 591 -7.87 -0.25 -0.15
CA PRO A 591 -8.28 1.16 -0.17
C PRO A 591 -9.35 1.53 -1.21
N ALA A 592 -9.32 0.95 -2.41
CA ALA A 592 -10.37 1.18 -3.41
C ALA A 592 -11.78 0.84 -2.91
N LYS A 593 -11.89 -0.16 -2.03
CA LYS A 593 -13.14 -0.65 -1.44
C LYS A 593 -13.56 0.09 -0.17
N THR A 594 -12.78 1.08 0.29
CA THR A 594 -13.09 1.83 1.51
C THR A 594 -13.79 3.18 1.26
N THR A 595 -14.34 3.36 0.06
CA THR A 595 -14.97 4.61 -0.41
C THR A 595 -16.50 4.64 -0.24
N THR A 596 -17.05 3.78 0.63
CA THR A 596 -18.50 3.68 0.91
C THR A 596 -18.84 4.12 2.33
N ILE A 597 -20.11 4.46 2.58
CA ILE A 597 -20.61 4.80 3.93
C ILE A 597 -20.34 3.66 4.92
N THR A 598 -20.62 2.42 4.50
CA THR A 598 -20.43 1.21 5.30
C THR A 598 -18.96 0.96 5.66
N SER A 599 -18.05 1.01 4.69
CA SER A 599 -16.63 0.82 4.95
C SER A 599 -16.04 1.92 5.83
N CYS A 600 -16.52 3.16 5.67
CA CYS A 600 -16.13 4.29 6.50
C CYS A 600 -16.61 4.13 7.95
N ALA A 601 -17.84 3.65 8.16
CA ALA A 601 -18.34 3.35 9.49
C ALA A 601 -17.60 2.16 10.13
N ALA A 602 -17.27 1.12 9.34
CA ALA A 602 -16.43 0.02 9.80
C ALA A 602 -15.01 0.49 10.20
N LEU A 603 -14.42 1.43 9.45
CA LEU A 603 -13.13 2.02 9.83
C LEU A 603 -13.20 2.76 11.16
N ARG A 604 -14.20 3.63 11.37
CA ARG A 604 -14.40 4.32 12.66
C ARG A 604 -14.67 3.34 13.80
N PHE A 605 -15.42 2.26 13.54
CA PHE A 605 -15.61 1.17 14.50
C PHE A 605 -14.26 0.56 14.93
N LEU A 606 -13.39 0.22 13.97
CA LEU A 606 -12.06 -0.34 14.27
C LEU A 606 -11.16 0.67 14.97
N ARG A 607 -11.23 1.96 14.60
CA ARG A 607 -10.51 3.05 15.27
C ARG A 607 -10.86 3.07 16.76
N VAL A 608 -12.14 2.97 17.09
CA VAL A 608 -12.63 2.94 18.48
C VAL A 608 -12.04 1.74 19.23
N GLN A 609 -12.06 0.54 18.63
CA GLN A 609 -11.53 -0.68 19.26
C GLN A 609 -10.03 -0.62 19.54
N SER A 610 -9.28 0.05 18.67
CA SER A 610 -7.84 0.33 18.83
C SER A 610 -7.57 1.51 19.77
N GLY A 611 -8.60 2.10 20.39
CA GLY A 611 -8.48 3.18 21.37
C GLY A 611 -8.18 4.56 20.75
N PHE A 612 -8.48 4.78 19.48
CA PHE A 612 -8.35 6.12 18.88
C PHE A 612 -9.48 7.05 19.35
N ASP A 613 -9.20 8.35 19.41
CA ASP A 613 -10.21 9.34 19.83
C ASP A 613 -11.23 9.57 18.71
N ARG A 614 -12.27 10.36 19.00
CA ARG A 614 -13.25 10.76 17.98
C ARG A 614 -12.55 11.56 16.88
N GLU A 615 -12.95 11.27 15.66
CA GLU A 615 -12.42 11.87 14.45
C GLU A 615 -12.73 13.38 14.42
N ASP A 616 -11.75 14.20 14.05
CA ASP A 616 -11.87 15.65 13.98
C ASP A 616 -11.78 16.15 12.52
N ILE A 617 -12.01 17.43 12.31
CA ILE A 617 -11.84 18.13 11.04
C ILE A 617 -10.34 18.23 10.67
N VAL A 618 -9.45 18.19 11.67
CA VAL A 618 -8.00 18.28 11.50
C VAL A 618 -7.37 16.91 11.66
N VAL A 619 -6.37 16.62 10.82
CA VAL A 619 -5.54 15.41 10.91
C VAL A 619 -4.83 15.38 12.26
N ALA A 620 -4.88 14.23 12.95
CA ALA A 620 -4.35 14.11 14.30
C ALA A 620 -2.82 13.99 14.31
N GLY A 621 -2.24 13.22 13.37
CA GLY A 621 -0.79 13.08 13.24
C GLY A 621 -0.11 12.72 14.56
N MET A 622 0.96 13.44 14.91
CA MET A 622 1.71 13.19 16.14
C MET A 622 0.93 13.39 17.47
N ASP A 623 -0.22 14.06 17.47
CA ASP A 623 -1.01 14.25 18.70
C ASP A 623 -1.69 12.94 19.14
N GLU A 624 -2.27 12.21 18.19
CA GLU A 624 -2.86 10.90 18.44
C GLU A 624 -1.79 9.81 18.61
N PHE A 625 -0.68 9.89 17.85
CA PHE A 625 0.49 9.01 18.01
C PHE A 625 1.04 9.01 19.44
N ARG A 626 1.15 10.19 20.07
CA ARG A 626 1.73 10.35 21.41
C ARG A 626 0.76 9.99 22.53
N ARG A 627 -0.52 9.82 22.23
CA ARG A 627 -1.56 9.61 23.23
C ARG A 627 -1.51 8.16 23.74
N SER A 628 -1.53 8.01 25.06
CA SER A 628 -1.77 6.71 25.67
C SER A 628 -3.28 6.52 25.78
N THR A 629 -3.82 5.51 25.10
CA THR A 629 -5.23 5.15 25.17
C THR A 629 -5.38 3.65 25.33
N VAL A 630 -6.49 3.26 25.96
CA VAL A 630 -6.78 1.86 26.27
C VAL A 630 -7.53 1.23 25.10
N ASP A 631 -6.99 0.14 24.55
CA ASP A 631 -7.64 -0.66 23.50
C ASP A 631 -8.33 -1.91 24.10
N LEU A 632 -9.11 -2.62 23.28
CA LEU A 632 -9.82 -3.84 23.74
C LEU A 632 -8.87 -4.96 24.21
N VAL A 633 -7.66 -5.04 23.66
CA VAL A 633 -6.67 -6.04 24.09
C VAL A 633 -6.11 -5.69 25.46
N GLU A 634 -5.81 -4.43 25.73
CA GLU A 634 -5.36 -3.94 27.04
C GLU A 634 -6.42 -4.18 28.13
N LEU A 635 -7.70 -3.96 27.81
CA LEU A 635 -8.82 -4.31 28.70
C LEU A 635 -8.88 -5.81 28.97
N GLY A 636 -8.68 -6.65 27.94
CA GLY A 636 -8.63 -8.10 28.09
C GLY A 636 -7.48 -8.54 29.00
N LEU A 637 -6.29 -7.95 28.82
CA LEU A 637 -5.13 -8.21 29.69
C LEU A 637 -5.38 -7.76 31.13
N GLU A 638 -6.10 -6.66 31.35
CA GLU A 638 -6.54 -6.25 32.68
C GLU A 638 -7.46 -7.28 33.32
N MET A 639 -8.47 -7.78 32.58
CA MET A 639 -9.35 -8.84 33.09
C MET A 639 -8.55 -10.09 33.48
N MET A 640 -7.52 -10.45 32.71
CA MET A 640 -6.64 -11.58 33.02
C MET A 640 -5.83 -11.36 34.29
N ARG A 641 -5.22 -10.18 34.47
CA ARG A 641 -4.51 -9.81 35.70
C ARG A 641 -5.42 -9.86 36.92
N THR A 642 -6.60 -9.26 36.83
CA THR A 642 -7.58 -9.24 37.92
C THR A 642 -8.04 -10.66 38.29
N SER A 643 -8.12 -11.55 37.31
CA SER A 643 -8.50 -12.96 37.50
C SER A 643 -7.34 -13.86 37.94
N GLY A 644 -6.12 -13.34 38.05
CA GLY A 644 -4.93 -14.10 38.46
C GLY A 644 -4.37 -15.05 37.38
N PHE A 645 -4.74 -14.88 36.11
CA PHE A 645 -4.18 -15.65 34.99
C PHE A 645 -2.86 -15.04 34.48
N SER A 646 -2.00 -15.87 33.89
CA SER A 646 -0.79 -15.43 33.21
C SER A 646 -1.13 -14.68 31.91
N GLU A 647 -0.50 -13.54 31.66
CA GLU A 647 -0.73 -12.78 30.44
C GLU A 647 -0.23 -13.53 29.19
N PRO A 648 -1.06 -13.66 28.14
CA PRO A 648 -0.69 -14.26 26.86
C PRO A 648 0.18 -13.29 26.04
N GLU A 649 1.06 -13.83 25.19
CA GLU A 649 1.86 -13.00 24.30
C GLU A 649 1.12 -12.69 22.98
N CYS A 650 0.19 -13.56 22.59
CA CYS A 650 -0.60 -13.43 21.37
C CYS A 650 -1.94 -14.19 21.45
N LEU A 651 -2.81 -13.98 20.46
CA LEU A 651 -4.10 -14.67 20.34
C LEU A 651 -3.98 -16.19 20.34
N ARG A 652 -2.94 -16.73 19.68
CA ARG A 652 -2.69 -18.17 19.65
C ARG A 652 -2.51 -18.77 21.05
N ASP A 653 -1.89 -18.05 21.97
CA ASP A 653 -1.71 -18.54 23.34
C ASP A 653 -3.04 -18.60 24.08
N VAL A 654 -3.89 -17.59 23.91
CA VAL A 654 -5.26 -17.56 24.45
C VAL A 654 -6.05 -18.78 23.98
N LEU A 655 -6.08 -19.05 22.68
CA LEU A 655 -6.87 -20.15 22.10
C LEU A 655 -6.27 -21.54 22.35
N LYS A 656 -4.96 -21.63 22.59
CA LYS A 656 -4.32 -22.87 23.09
C LYS A 656 -4.71 -23.16 24.54
N THR A 657 -4.83 -22.13 25.37
CA THR A 657 -5.24 -22.29 26.77
C THR A 657 -6.75 -22.55 26.89
N TRP A 658 -7.56 -21.81 26.14
CA TRP A 658 -9.02 -21.91 26.14
C TRP A 658 -9.53 -22.08 24.71
N ASN A 659 -9.67 -23.34 24.30
CA ASN A 659 -10.19 -23.65 22.98
C ASN A 659 -11.65 -23.19 22.84
N SER A 660 -11.97 -22.57 21.71
CA SER A 660 -13.31 -22.11 21.39
C SER A 660 -13.59 -22.26 19.90
N GLU A 661 -14.51 -23.16 19.55
CA GLU A 661 -14.94 -23.37 18.16
C GLU A 661 -15.53 -22.08 17.56
N PHE A 662 -16.26 -21.29 18.36
CA PHE A 662 -16.82 -20.04 17.89
C PHE A 662 -15.75 -18.96 17.65
N ALA A 663 -14.69 -18.92 18.46
CA ALA A 663 -13.56 -18.04 18.20
C ALA A 663 -12.87 -18.39 16.87
N LEU A 664 -12.61 -19.67 16.62
CA LEU A 664 -12.05 -20.13 15.35
C LEU A 664 -12.98 -19.80 14.17
N LEU A 665 -14.29 -20.00 14.33
CA LEU A 665 -15.28 -19.61 13.32
C LEU A 665 -15.19 -18.12 12.97
N MET A 666 -15.14 -17.22 13.96
CA MET A 666 -14.98 -15.77 13.71
C MET A 666 -13.71 -15.47 12.91
N LEU A 667 -12.58 -16.11 13.24
CA LEU A 667 -11.32 -15.93 12.54
C LEU A 667 -11.36 -16.39 11.08
N HIS A 668 -12.13 -17.44 10.77
CA HIS A 668 -12.31 -17.90 9.40
C HIS A 668 -13.28 -17.02 8.60
N LEU A 669 -14.43 -16.69 9.19
CA LEU A 669 -15.44 -15.85 8.55
C LEU A 669 -14.86 -14.47 8.21
N CYS A 670 -14.07 -13.86 9.11
CA CYS A 670 -13.50 -12.54 8.85
C CYS A 670 -12.48 -12.52 7.71
N LYS A 671 -12.00 -13.66 7.20
CA LYS A 671 -11.15 -13.72 6.00
C LYS A 671 -11.94 -13.56 4.71
N ARG A 672 -13.25 -13.66 4.77
CA ARG A 672 -14.17 -13.43 3.65
C ARG A 672 -15.16 -12.30 3.96
N PRO A 673 -14.66 -11.09 4.22
CA PRO A 673 -15.49 -9.98 4.65
C PRO A 673 -16.55 -9.58 3.60
N LEU A 674 -16.32 -9.78 2.30
CA LEU A 674 -17.34 -9.50 1.27
C LEU A 674 -18.42 -10.58 1.25
N GLU A 675 -18.04 -11.86 1.37
CA GLU A 675 -19.01 -12.97 1.41
C GLU A 675 -19.90 -12.92 2.68
N TYR A 676 -19.32 -12.55 3.83
CA TYR A 676 -20.01 -12.60 5.13
C TYR A 676 -20.24 -11.22 5.77
N GLU A 677 -20.25 -10.15 4.99
CA GLU A 677 -20.28 -8.75 5.49
C GLU A 677 -21.36 -8.52 6.55
N SER A 678 -22.62 -8.77 6.21
CA SER A 678 -23.75 -8.52 7.11
C SER A 678 -23.75 -9.47 8.31
N LEU A 679 -23.34 -10.73 8.13
CA LEU A 679 -23.20 -11.71 9.21
C LEU A 679 -22.16 -11.25 10.25
N LEU A 680 -21.00 -10.77 9.79
CA LEU A 680 -19.91 -10.26 10.63
C LEU A 680 -20.34 -9.00 11.39
N MET A 681 -21.06 -8.07 10.75
CA MET A 681 -21.63 -6.89 11.41
C MET A 681 -22.65 -7.27 12.49
N GLY A 682 -23.48 -8.28 12.23
CA GLY A 682 -24.40 -8.83 13.22
C GLY A 682 -23.67 -9.39 14.43
N MET A 683 -22.65 -10.22 14.21
CA MET A 683 -21.80 -10.74 15.29
C MET A 683 -21.15 -9.60 16.08
N ALA A 684 -20.60 -8.59 15.38
CA ALA A 684 -19.98 -7.44 16.02
C ALA A 684 -20.96 -6.70 16.93
N MET A 685 -22.21 -6.49 16.48
CA MET A 685 -23.26 -5.87 17.31
C MET A 685 -23.53 -6.64 18.61
N ALA A 686 -23.47 -7.98 18.58
CA ALA A 686 -23.61 -8.77 19.81
C ALA A 686 -22.45 -8.52 20.80
N PHE A 687 -21.22 -8.34 20.29
CA PHE A 687 -20.07 -7.99 21.13
C PHE A 687 -20.14 -6.54 21.65
N VAL A 688 -20.73 -5.61 20.91
CA VAL A 688 -21.02 -4.26 21.41
C VAL A 688 -21.99 -4.30 22.60
N ASP A 689 -23.01 -5.17 22.55
CA ASP A 689 -23.89 -5.39 23.70
C ASP A 689 -23.13 -5.97 24.91
N LEU A 690 -22.17 -6.89 24.68
CA LEU A 690 -21.28 -7.40 25.73
C LEU A 690 -20.41 -6.28 26.33
N HIS A 691 -19.85 -5.40 25.50
CA HIS A 691 -19.04 -4.26 25.95
C HIS A 691 -19.84 -3.32 26.85
N ASP A 692 -21.05 -2.95 26.43
CA ASP A 692 -21.95 -2.08 27.20
C ASP A 692 -22.32 -2.71 28.56
N MET A 693 -22.60 -4.02 28.58
CA MET A 693 -22.88 -4.75 29.81
C MET A 693 -21.66 -4.79 30.74
N MET A 694 -20.49 -5.18 30.23
CA MET A 694 -19.24 -5.25 31.02
C MET A 694 -18.84 -3.87 31.57
N ALA A 695 -19.07 -2.80 30.82
CA ALA A 695 -18.82 -1.44 31.28
C ALA A 695 -19.70 -1.04 32.48
N LYS A 696 -20.94 -1.55 32.57
CA LYS A 696 -21.88 -1.21 33.65
C LYS A 696 -21.56 -1.91 34.96
N SER A 697 -21.26 -3.21 34.93
CA SER A 697 -21.24 -4.03 36.15
C SER A 697 -20.02 -4.93 36.34
N SER A 698 -19.05 -4.97 35.42
CA SER A 698 -17.91 -5.90 35.56
C SER A 698 -17.04 -5.59 36.78
N ALA A 699 -16.80 -6.61 37.60
CA ALA A 699 -15.82 -6.56 38.69
C ALA A 699 -14.37 -6.76 38.19
N LEU A 700 -14.18 -7.19 36.94
CA LEU A 700 -12.87 -7.51 36.36
C LEU A 700 -12.09 -6.27 35.88
N LEU A 701 -12.79 -5.15 35.74
CA LEU A 701 -12.26 -3.91 35.22
C LEU A 701 -12.30 -2.81 36.29
N THR A 702 -11.26 -1.99 36.34
CA THR A 702 -11.23 -0.79 37.16
C THR A 702 -12.34 0.20 36.74
N VAL A 703 -12.66 1.14 37.61
CA VAL A 703 -13.64 2.21 37.30
C VAL A 703 -13.23 3.03 36.07
N ALA A 704 -11.92 3.25 35.88
CA ALA A 704 -11.42 3.96 34.70
C ALA A 704 -11.61 3.13 33.42
N SER A 705 -11.21 1.86 33.44
CA SER A 705 -11.33 0.93 32.32
C SER A 705 -12.79 0.69 31.92
N ARG A 706 -13.72 0.65 32.89
CA ARG A 706 -15.16 0.61 32.62
C ARG A 706 -15.70 1.87 31.93
N ARG A 707 -15.17 3.05 32.25
CA ARG A 707 -15.55 4.29 31.55
C ARG A 707 -15.04 4.30 30.11
N SER A 708 -13.79 3.86 29.90
CA SER A 708 -13.23 3.69 28.56
C SER A 708 -14.04 2.69 27.74
N LEU A 709 -14.40 1.54 28.32
CA LEU A 709 -15.23 0.54 27.65
C LEU A 709 -16.65 1.06 27.35
N ALA A 710 -17.23 1.89 28.23
CA ALA A 710 -18.52 2.54 27.96
C ALA A 710 -18.46 3.49 26.75
N ASP A 711 -17.38 4.29 26.64
CA ASP A 711 -17.19 5.17 25.47
C ASP A 711 -16.97 4.35 24.19
N ILE A 712 -16.18 3.28 24.28
CA ILE A 712 -15.98 2.31 23.19
C ILE A 712 -17.32 1.74 22.73
N ALA A 713 -18.10 1.14 23.62
CA ALA A 713 -19.38 0.51 23.30
C ALA A 713 -20.39 1.49 22.67
N MET A 714 -20.44 2.72 23.19
CA MET A 714 -21.28 3.78 22.63
C MET A 714 -20.88 4.12 21.19
N ARG A 715 -19.59 4.37 20.95
CA ARG A 715 -19.08 4.75 19.62
C ARG A 715 -19.12 3.60 18.62
N GLU A 716 -18.89 2.37 19.07
CA GLU A 716 -19.07 1.17 18.26
C GLU A 716 -20.53 1.03 17.79
N ARG A 717 -21.49 1.22 18.71
CA ARG A 717 -22.92 1.17 18.38
C ARG A 717 -23.32 2.24 17.38
N GLU A 718 -22.89 3.49 17.58
CA GLU A 718 -23.15 4.60 16.65
C GLU A 718 -22.71 4.23 15.21
N ASN A 719 -21.56 3.58 15.05
CA ASN A 719 -21.05 3.20 13.73
C ASN A 719 -21.75 1.97 13.15
N LEU A 720 -22.06 0.95 13.94
CA LEU A 720 -22.83 -0.20 13.45
C LEU A 720 -24.27 0.16 13.12
N ASP A 721 -24.87 1.14 13.79
CA ASP A 721 -26.20 1.65 13.46
C ASP A 721 -26.21 2.32 12.06
N ILE A 722 -25.12 2.99 11.67
CA ILE A 722 -24.95 3.51 10.30
C ILE A 722 -24.89 2.36 9.30
N CYS A 723 -24.07 1.33 9.55
CA CYS A 723 -24.02 0.15 8.70
C CYS A 723 -25.39 -0.52 8.59
N PHE A 724 -26.10 -0.69 9.71
CA PHE A 724 -27.42 -1.31 9.76
C PHE A 724 -28.46 -0.55 8.93
N GLN A 725 -28.41 0.79 8.89
CA GLN A 725 -29.31 1.60 8.07
C GLN A 725 -29.16 1.29 6.57
N GLU A 726 -27.93 1.05 6.08
CA GLU A 726 -27.66 0.67 4.69
C GLU A 726 -28.19 -0.73 4.34
N LEU A 727 -28.38 -1.61 5.34
CA LEU A 727 -28.90 -2.97 5.14
C LEU A 727 -30.43 -3.05 5.15
N ARG A 728 -31.11 -2.01 5.65
CA ARG A 728 -32.53 -2.09 6.06
C ARG A 728 -33.48 -2.49 4.93
N ASP A 729 -33.20 -2.06 3.71
CA ASP A 729 -34.04 -2.30 2.55
C ASP A 729 -33.68 -3.61 1.80
N ASP A 730 -32.54 -4.23 2.14
CA ASP A 730 -32.12 -5.53 1.62
C ASP A 730 -32.47 -6.65 2.60
N LYS A 731 -33.56 -7.37 2.32
CA LYS A 731 -34.06 -8.45 3.17
C LYS A 731 -33.07 -9.59 3.37
N ALA A 732 -32.24 -9.91 2.37
CA ALA A 732 -31.30 -11.02 2.45
C ALA A 732 -30.15 -10.63 3.38
N ARG A 733 -29.54 -9.47 3.16
CA ARG A 733 -28.47 -8.94 4.01
C ARG A 733 -28.94 -8.68 5.44
N LEU A 734 -30.16 -8.17 5.63
CA LEU A 734 -30.75 -8.00 6.96
C LEU A 734 -30.94 -9.35 7.67
N ALA A 735 -31.35 -10.40 6.96
CA ALA A 735 -31.46 -11.73 7.54
C ALA A 735 -30.09 -12.28 7.97
N ASP A 736 -29.03 -12.07 7.18
CA ASP A 736 -27.66 -12.41 7.57
C ASP A 736 -27.19 -11.65 8.81
N PHE A 737 -27.46 -10.35 8.87
CA PHE A 737 -27.18 -9.56 10.07
C PHE A 737 -27.87 -10.13 11.32
N CYS A 738 -29.18 -10.42 11.23
CA CYS A 738 -29.92 -10.99 12.35
C CYS A 738 -29.40 -12.39 12.75
N ARG A 739 -28.99 -13.22 11.78
CA ARG A 739 -28.34 -14.52 12.05
C ARG A 739 -27.02 -14.33 12.81
N GLY A 740 -26.18 -13.42 12.35
CA GLY A 740 -24.88 -13.13 12.96
C GLY A 740 -25.04 -12.63 14.39
N TYR A 741 -25.95 -11.67 14.60
CA TYR A 741 -26.29 -11.15 15.93
C TYR A 741 -26.79 -12.25 16.86
N SER A 742 -27.78 -13.03 16.43
CA SER A 742 -28.36 -14.11 17.23
C SER A 742 -27.31 -15.15 17.61
N ARG A 743 -26.41 -15.49 16.69
CA ARG A 743 -25.32 -16.44 16.92
C ARG A 743 -24.30 -15.91 17.93
N GLY A 744 -23.81 -14.69 17.74
CA GLY A 744 -22.89 -14.04 18.67
C GLY A 744 -23.49 -13.91 20.07
N ARG A 745 -24.75 -13.47 20.15
CA ARG A 745 -25.51 -13.34 21.39
C ARG A 745 -25.60 -14.67 22.15
N ALA A 746 -25.97 -15.75 21.47
CA ALA A 746 -26.11 -17.07 22.08
C ALA A 746 -24.78 -17.58 22.67
N GLU A 747 -23.64 -17.31 22.02
CA GLU A 747 -22.33 -17.69 22.54
C GLU A 747 -21.89 -16.80 23.72
N ILE A 748 -22.22 -15.50 23.68
CA ILE A 748 -21.98 -14.59 24.80
C ILE A 748 -22.80 -14.99 26.02
N GLU A 749 -24.09 -15.32 25.86
CA GLU A 749 -24.96 -15.74 26.97
C GLU A 749 -24.44 -17.02 27.66
N LYS A 750 -23.78 -17.93 26.92
CA LYS A 750 -23.13 -19.12 27.50
C LYS A 750 -21.95 -18.81 28.41
N CYS A 751 -21.40 -17.59 28.36
CA CYS A 751 -20.39 -17.12 29.30
C CYS A 751 -20.98 -16.74 30.66
N PHE A 752 -22.30 -16.57 30.79
CA PHE A 752 -22.96 -16.12 32.01
C PHE A 752 -23.97 -17.16 32.49
N PRO A 753 -23.53 -18.23 33.17
CA PRO A 753 -24.43 -19.27 33.64
C PRO A 753 -25.42 -18.69 34.66
N ARG A 754 -26.71 -19.00 34.49
CA ARG A 754 -27.73 -18.67 35.50
C ARG A 754 -27.50 -19.52 36.73
N GLU A 755 -27.47 -18.91 37.92
CA GLU A 755 -27.49 -19.68 39.18
C GLU A 755 -28.72 -20.60 39.18
N VAL A 756 -28.48 -21.91 39.07
CA VAL A 756 -29.51 -22.89 39.37
C VAL A 756 -29.71 -22.83 40.87
N THR A 757 -30.74 -22.11 41.30
CA THR A 757 -31.26 -22.22 42.66
C THR A 757 -31.74 -23.65 42.83
N VAL A 758 -30.89 -24.49 43.44
CA VAL A 758 -31.27 -25.81 43.91
C VAL A 758 -32.24 -25.58 45.08
N GLY A 759 -33.53 -25.61 44.77
CA GLY A 759 -34.63 -25.51 45.73
C GLY A 759 -34.78 -26.74 46.60
#